data_AF-A0AAD8IXD0-F1
#
_entry.id   AF-A0AAD8IXD0-F1
#
_cell.length_a   1.000
_cell.length_b   1.000
_cell.length_c   1.000
_cell.angle_alpha   90.00
_cell.angle_beta   90.00
_cell.angle_gamma   90.00
#
_symmetry.space_group_name_H-M   'P 1'
#
loop_
_entity.id
_entity.type
_entity.pdbx_description
1 polymer ?
#
loop_
_entity_poly.entity_id
_entity_poly.type
_entity_poly.pdbx_seq_one_letter_code
_entity_poly.pdbx_strand_id
1 'polypeptide(L)'
;MDSVSFRTKVLSRHLQNPSSSQSLIQSSTCLNYSPPDHSEPVLFDTQEMRKLMDGHHWEHRDMVYKLIINSQLFVRKDRGGKVFVSPDYNQSMEQQREMTMKRIQYLVRHGVFDGFLTTDELRSFAIADAIGAYDHSLGIKLGVHLFLCFRTKVLSRHLLSQSHHPRSVIESSTCLHYSSPDLSEPILFDTHEMRKLMDGHNWEDRDWMYKLMIGSELFGRKDKGGVVFASPDYNQGMDQQRIMTMRRIEFLTRHGAFDGFLIDKGPKYELRSFALADCYGVFDHSLGIKLGVHFFLWGGAILNLGTKRHHDKWLRDTETYKVSGCFAMTELGHGSNVRGIETLTRYDASTGEFVIKTPCESAQKYWIGGAANHATHAVVFSQLEIDGKNQGVHAFIAQIRDANGNVCPKVRIADCGHKIGLNGVDNGRIWFDDLRIPRENLLNSVADVSQDGQYLSTIKDPDQRFAAFMAPLVFGRVTISSSAVYTAKIGLAIATRYSLTRKAFSITPNGPEVLLLDYPSHQRRLLPLIAQTYAMSFAGNYLKRLYVTRTPASYKTIHVVSSAFKATLTWHNMRTLQECREAIGGQGLKTENRIGQLKSEYDVQSTFEGDNKVLMQQVSKALLSEFVSAKKKKRPLKGLGLEHMNNPCPVIPSKLTSSALRSIDFQMDILCLRERDLLNRFSAEVSQYQAEGVSTEQAFTLTYQIAEDLGKAFADLAILRTFLEGEETESARQLKDILSLVRSMYVTTTLEEDSAFLRYGYLSTDNAAEVRKEVTKLCSELRPHALALVKSFGIPDAFLSPIAFDWVEANSWSSVQN
;
A
#
# COMPACT_ATOMS: atom_id res chain seq x y z
N MET A 1 27.57 -33.35 -15.95
CA MET A 1 28.11 -33.55 -14.59
C MET A 1 29.09 -32.44 -14.20
N ASP A 2 29.87 -31.89 -15.13
CA ASP A 2 30.78 -30.75 -14.86
C ASP A 2 30.08 -29.46 -14.42
N SER A 3 28.84 -29.21 -14.86
CA SER A 3 28.03 -28.05 -14.45
C SER A 3 27.57 -28.09 -12.99
N VAL A 4 27.44 -29.28 -12.40
CA VAL A 4 27.06 -29.47 -10.98
C VAL A 4 28.28 -29.20 -10.08
N SER A 5 29.47 -29.60 -10.52
CA SER A 5 30.75 -29.34 -9.83
C SER A 5 31.11 -27.84 -9.78
N PHE A 6 30.81 -27.09 -10.86
CA PHE A 6 31.02 -25.64 -10.92
C PHE A 6 30.13 -24.88 -9.93
N ARG A 7 28.83 -25.21 -9.87
CA ARG A 7 27.86 -24.58 -8.97
C ARG A 7 28.26 -24.71 -7.49
N THR A 8 28.68 -25.90 -7.08
CA THR A 8 29.08 -26.17 -5.70
C THR A 8 30.37 -25.43 -5.31
N LYS A 9 31.30 -25.22 -6.25
CA LYS A 9 32.56 -24.48 -6.01
C LYS A 9 32.38 -22.98 -5.85
N VAL A 10 31.39 -22.40 -6.54
CA VAL A 10 31.04 -20.97 -6.39
C VAL A 10 30.35 -20.73 -5.04
N LEU A 11 29.44 -21.61 -4.64
CA LEU A 11 28.70 -21.52 -3.37
C LEU A 11 29.59 -21.74 -2.14
N SER A 12 30.59 -22.64 -2.22
CA SER A 12 31.46 -22.95 -1.08
C SER A 12 32.47 -21.85 -0.74
N ARG A 13 32.90 -21.04 -1.72
CA ARG A 13 33.73 -19.84 -1.47
C ARG A 13 32.96 -18.70 -0.80
N HIS A 14 31.63 -18.72 -0.88
CA HIS A 14 30.76 -17.66 -0.38
C HIS A 14 30.55 -17.71 1.15
N LEU A 15 30.79 -18.87 1.78
CA LEU A 15 30.49 -19.12 3.19
C LEU A 15 31.64 -18.78 4.16
N GLN A 16 32.75 -18.16 3.70
CA GLN A 16 34.00 -18.09 4.47
C GLN A 16 34.49 -16.70 4.94
N ASN A 17 33.72 -15.61 4.82
CA ASN A 17 34.20 -14.28 5.24
C ASN A 17 33.22 -13.49 6.14
N PRO A 18 33.54 -13.33 7.44
CA PRO A 18 32.89 -12.34 8.29
C PRO A 18 33.85 -11.18 8.60
N SER A 19 33.47 -9.95 8.27
CA SER A 19 33.64 -8.75 9.12
C SER A 19 33.51 -7.44 8.34
N SER A 20 32.63 -6.57 8.81
CA SER A 20 32.92 -5.14 8.91
C SER A 20 31.93 -4.49 9.88
N SER A 21 32.41 -4.17 11.07
CA SER A 21 31.77 -3.24 11.99
C SER A 21 32.14 -1.81 11.55
N GLN A 22 31.15 -1.04 11.10
CA GLN A 22 31.30 0.41 10.97
C GLN A 22 30.25 1.10 11.84
N SER A 23 30.72 1.74 12.90
CA SER A 23 29.97 2.77 13.61
C SER A 23 30.15 4.11 12.88
N LEU A 24 29.05 4.77 12.51
CA LEU A 24 29.09 6.12 11.98
C LEU A 24 27.92 6.92 12.54
N ILE A 25 28.21 7.85 13.45
CA ILE A 25 27.61 9.20 13.42
C ILE A 25 28.67 10.18 13.99
N GLN A 26 29.46 10.79 13.11
CA GLN A 26 30.11 12.07 13.37
C GLN A 26 29.47 13.13 12.49
N SER A 27 29.38 14.35 13.02
CA SER A 27 28.64 15.48 12.46
C SER A 27 29.33 16.08 11.24
N SER A 28 28.88 15.72 10.04
CA SER A 28 28.90 16.61 8.88
C SER A 28 27.51 16.60 8.26
N THR A 29 26.90 17.77 8.15
CA THR A 29 25.48 18.03 7.82
C THR A 29 25.04 17.70 6.38
N CYS A 30 25.78 16.81 5.70
CA CYS A 30 25.47 16.26 4.38
C CYS A 30 25.90 14.79 4.33
N LEU A 31 25.00 13.90 3.88
CA LEU A 31 25.32 12.49 3.66
C LEU A 31 26.48 12.32 2.68
N ASN A 32 27.56 11.70 3.15
CA ASN A 32 28.64 11.24 2.28
C ASN A 32 28.20 9.96 1.57
N TYR A 33 27.83 10.08 0.30
CA TYR A 33 27.50 8.94 -0.55
C TYR A 33 28.72 8.48 -1.35
N SER A 34 29.12 7.23 -1.13
CA SER A 34 30.01 6.50 -2.03
C SER A 34 29.18 5.46 -2.78
N PRO A 35 29.21 5.42 -4.13
CA PRO A 35 28.55 4.38 -4.88
C PRO A 35 29.02 2.98 -4.42
N PRO A 36 28.11 1.99 -4.29
CA PRO A 36 28.47 0.62 -3.92
C PRO A 36 29.59 0.03 -4.81
N ASP A 37 29.58 0.38 -6.10
CA ASP A 37 30.62 -0.01 -7.07
C ASP A 37 32.06 0.41 -6.66
N HIS A 38 32.19 1.38 -5.76
CA HIS A 38 33.48 1.88 -5.24
C HIS A 38 33.72 1.55 -3.76
N SER A 39 32.66 1.26 -2.99
CA SER A 39 32.77 1.04 -1.54
C SER A 39 32.66 -0.42 -1.12
N GLU A 40 32.04 -1.28 -1.93
CA GLU A 40 31.86 -2.69 -1.61
C GLU A 40 32.76 -3.58 -2.48
N PRO A 41 33.55 -4.48 -1.89
CA PRO A 41 34.34 -5.42 -2.66
C PRO A 41 33.40 -6.43 -3.34
N VAL A 42 33.54 -6.57 -4.66
CA VAL A 42 32.87 -7.64 -5.40
C VAL A 42 33.59 -8.95 -5.10
N LEU A 43 32.98 -9.80 -4.27
CA LEU A 43 33.58 -11.03 -3.77
C LEU A 43 33.53 -12.23 -4.75
N PHE A 44 33.04 -12.03 -5.97
CA PHE A 44 32.94 -13.07 -6.99
C PHE A 44 33.11 -12.49 -8.41
N ASP A 45 33.45 -13.35 -9.37
CA ASP A 45 33.51 -12.94 -10.78
C ASP A 45 32.09 -12.73 -11.33
N THR A 46 31.75 -11.47 -11.59
CA THR A 46 30.42 -11.08 -12.08
C THR A 46 30.14 -11.54 -13.50
N GLN A 47 31.18 -11.73 -14.34
CA GLN A 47 31.02 -12.27 -15.69
C GLN A 47 30.72 -13.76 -15.65
N GLU A 48 31.43 -14.53 -14.83
CA GLU A 48 31.17 -15.96 -14.65
C GLU A 48 29.81 -16.21 -13.98
N MET A 49 29.45 -15.39 -12.99
CA MET A 49 28.12 -15.47 -12.38
C MET A 49 27.01 -15.14 -13.39
N ARG A 50 27.25 -14.15 -14.26
CA ARG A 50 26.30 -13.84 -15.34
C ARG A 50 26.16 -14.99 -16.33
N LYS A 51 27.26 -15.62 -16.78
CA LYS A 51 27.20 -16.80 -17.65
C LYS A 51 26.41 -17.94 -17.00
N LEU A 52 26.55 -18.12 -15.68
CA LEU A 52 25.79 -19.10 -14.93
C LEU A 52 24.28 -18.79 -14.89
N MET A 53 23.92 -17.52 -14.72
CA MET A 53 22.52 -17.06 -14.61
C MET A 53 21.81 -17.00 -15.96
N ASP A 54 22.45 -16.42 -16.98
CA ASP A 54 21.91 -16.31 -18.34
C ASP A 54 21.94 -17.67 -19.07
N GLY A 55 22.91 -18.53 -18.73
CA GLY A 55 23.03 -19.93 -19.16
C GLY A 55 23.48 -20.13 -20.62
N HIS A 56 22.88 -19.43 -21.58
CA HIS A 56 23.08 -19.64 -23.02
C HIS A 56 23.02 -18.32 -23.80
N HIS A 57 23.72 -18.27 -24.93
CA HIS A 57 23.65 -17.17 -25.92
C HIS A 57 23.75 -15.74 -25.33
N TRP A 58 24.51 -15.57 -24.24
CA TRP A 58 24.67 -14.28 -23.55
C TRP A 58 25.27 -13.20 -24.45
N GLU A 59 26.11 -13.56 -25.43
CA GLU A 59 26.63 -12.62 -26.45
C GLU A 59 25.52 -12.00 -27.30
N HIS A 60 24.46 -12.75 -27.59
CA HIS A 60 23.30 -12.24 -28.32
C HIS A 60 22.44 -11.32 -27.44
N ARG A 61 22.33 -11.62 -26.13
CA ARG A 61 21.72 -10.70 -25.16
C ARG A 61 22.49 -9.38 -25.11
N ASP A 62 23.82 -9.44 -25.04
CA ASP A 62 24.70 -8.26 -25.06
C ASP A 62 24.61 -7.46 -26.35
N MET A 63 24.51 -8.12 -27.50
CA MET A 63 24.26 -7.46 -28.77
C MET A 63 22.96 -6.66 -28.74
N VAL A 64 21.86 -7.27 -28.26
CA VAL A 64 20.56 -6.59 -28.14
C VAL A 64 20.64 -5.42 -27.17
N TYR A 65 21.22 -5.60 -25.98
CA TYR A 65 21.41 -4.51 -25.02
C TYR A 65 22.25 -3.37 -25.60
N LYS A 66 23.34 -3.67 -26.33
CA LYS A 66 24.15 -2.66 -27.04
C LYS A 66 23.33 -1.87 -28.06
N LEU A 67 22.45 -2.52 -28.82
CA LEU A 67 21.57 -1.85 -29.77
C LEU A 67 20.55 -0.93 -29.08
N ILE A 68 20.02 -1.34 -27.93
CA ILE A 68 19.08 -0.57 -27.12
C ILE A 68 19.79 0.67 -26.53
N ILE A 69 20.92 0.51 -25.84
CA ILE A 69 21.62 1.61 -25.16
C ILE A 69 22.15 2.68 -26.13
N ASN A 70 22.46 2.30 -27.37
CA ASN A 70 23.04 3.21 -28.36
C ASN A 70 21.99 3.94 -29.21
N SER A 71 20.70 3.68 -29.02
CA SER A 71 19.64 4.25 -29.85
C SER A 71 18.71 5.18 -29.07
N GLN A 72 18.44 6.35 -29.65
CA GLN A 72 17.49 7.33 -29.10
C GLN A 72 16.05 6.81 -29.08
N LEU A 73 15.72 5.79 -29.91
CA LEU A 73 14.39 5.17 -29.91
C LEU A 73 14.03 4.51 -28.58
N PHE A 74 15.02 4.17 -27.77
CA PHE A 74 14.86 3.53 -26.45
C PHE A 74 14.99 4.51 -25.28
N VAL A 75 14.85 5.81 -25.56
CA VAL A 75 14.85 6.90 -24.56
C VAL A 75 16.14 6.90 -23.73
N ARG A 76 17.26 6.99 -24.46
CA ARG A 76 18.60 7.05 -23.87
C ARG A 76 18.75 8.30 -23.00
N LYS A 77 19.22 8.12 -21.77
CA LYS A 77 19.55 9.18 -20.80
C LYS A 77 20.96 8.96 -20.28
N ASP A 78 21.82 9.96 -20.43
CA ASP A 78 23.18 9.94 -19.87
C ASP A 78 23.20 10.64 -18.51
N ARG A 79 23.63 9.94 -17.46
CA ARG A 79 23.72 10.49 -16.10
C ARG A 79 24.95 9.91 -15.39
N GLY A 80 25.87 10.79 -14.98
CA GLY A 80 27.06 10.40 -14.23
C GLY A 80 27.97 9.42 -14.99
N GLY A 81 28.06 9.55 -16.32
CA GLY A 81 28.85 8.63 -17.17
C GLY A 81 28.21 7.26 -17.40
N LYS A 82 26.97 7.04 -16.92
CA LYS A 82 26.19 5.83 -17.18
C LYS A 82 25.02 6.13 -18.12
N VAL A 83 24.75 5.19 -19.02
CA VAL A 83 23.61 5.26 -19.94
C VAL A 83 22.44 4.47 -19.38
N PHE A 84 21.29 5.13 -19.28
CA PHE A 84 20.03 4.54 -18.87
C PHE A 84 19.06 4.55 -20.04
N VAL A 85 18.28 3.49 -20.17
CA VAL A 85 17.22 3.35 -21.17
C VAL A 85 15.97 2.89 -20.44
N SER A 86 14.83 3.50 -20.76
CA SER A 86 13.54 3.11 -20.19
C SER A 86 12.44 3.46 -21.17
N PRO A 87 11.24 2.86 -21.07
CA PRO A 87 10.07 3.42 -21.72
C PRO A 87 9.82 4.86 -21.25
N ASP A 88 9.16 5.66 -22.10
CA ASP A 88 8.67 6.99 -21.72
C ASP A 88 7.22 6.87 -21.28
N TYR A 89 7.00 6.84 -19.97
CA TYR A 89 5.68 6.69 -19.37
C TYR A 89 4.80 7.95 -19.46
N ASN A 90 5.32 9.07 -19.94
CA ASN A 90 4.51 10.27 -20.19
C ASN A 90 3.81 10.22 -21.57
N GLN A 91 4.19 9.29 -22.44
CA GLN A 91 3.55 9.10 -23.73
C GLN A 91 2.14 8.56 -23.57
N SER A 92 1.21 9.10 -24.37
CA SER A 92 -0.12 8.51 -24.56
C SER A 92 0.00 7.08 -25.09
N MET A 93 -1.05 6.27 -24.90
CA MET A 93 -1.07 4.90 -25.42
C MET A 93 -0.83 4.80 -26.93
N GLU A 94 -1.29 5.78 -27.71
CA GLU A 94 -1.07 5.82 -29.16
C GLU A 94 0.40 6.06 -29.51
N GLN A 95 1.03 7.05 -28.86
CA GLN A 95 2.46 7.32 -29.01
C GLN A 95 3.31 6.11 -28.59
N GLN A 96 2.94 5.43 -27.51
CA GLN A 96 3.62 4.20 -27.08
C GLN A 96 3.54 3.12 -28.17
N ARG A 97 2.35 2.90 -28.78
CA ARG A 97 2.16 1.92 -29.87
C ARG A 97 3.02 2.25 -31.08
N GLU A 98 3.07 3.51 -31.49
CA GLU A 98 3.91 3.97 -32.60
C GLU A 98 5.39 3.73 -32.31
N MET A 99 5.86 4.10 -31.11
CA MET A 99 7.23 3.88 -30.68
C MET A 99 7.59 2.40 -30.60
N THR A 100 6.69 1.53 -30.15
CA THR A 100 6.91 0.08 -30.19
C THR A 100 7.20 -0.38 -31.63
N MET A 101 6.44 0.08 -32.62
CA MET A 101 6.65 -0.31 -34.01
C MET A 101 7.97 0.21 -34.57
N LYS A 102 8.35 1.46 -34.28
CA LYS A 102 9.66 2.01 -34.66
C LYS A 102 10.82 1.23 -34.06
N ARG A 103 10.71 0.80 -32.79
CA ARG A 103 11.70 -0.05 -32.11
C ARG A 103 11.80 -1.44 -32.75
N ILE A 104 10.67 -2.07 -33.09
CA ILE A 104 10.68 -3.36 -33.84
C ILE A 104 11.43 -3.20 -35.15
N GLN A 105 11.08 -2.19 -35.95
CA GLN A 105 11.72 -1.95 -37.25
C GLN A 105 13.22 -1.71 -37.11
N TYR A 106 13.64 -0.97 -36.09
CA TYR A 106 15.05 -0.77 -35.78
C TYR A 106 15.77 -2.08 -35.48
N LEU A 107 15.22 -2.93 -34.61
CA LEU A 107 15.82 -4.22 -34.26
C LEU A 107 15.88 -5.16 -35.49
N VAL A 108 14.83 -5.18 -36.31
CA VAL A 108 14.80 -5.94 -37.58
C VAL A 108 15.92 -5.49 -38.52
N ARG A 109 16.11 -4.17 -38.72
CA ARG A 109 17.16 -3.64 -39.60
C ARG A 109 18.58 -3.97 -39.14
N HIS A 110 18.76 -4.27 -37.85
CA HIS A 110 20.05 -4.63 -37.27
C HIS A 110 20.23 -6.16 -37.13
N GLY A 111 19.42 -6.96 -37.84
CA GLY A 111 19.58 -8.40 -37.91
C GLY A 111 19.25 -9.16 -36.61
N VAL A 112 18.59 -8.50 -35.64
CA VAL A 112 18.27 -9.12 -34.35
C VAL A 112 17.41 -10.37 -34.52
N PHE A 113 16.54 -10.40 -35.52
CA PHE A 113 15.63 -11.52 -35.78
C PHE A 113 16.10 -12.43 -36.93
N ASP A 114 17.34 -12.27 -37.40
CA ASP A 114 17.87 -13.14 -38.46
C ASP A 114 17.94 -14.58 -37.95
N GLY A 115 17.37 -15.51 -38.72
CA GLY A 115 17.27 -16.93 -38.35
C GLY A 115 16.27 -17.26 -37.23
N PHE A 116 15.61 -16.27 -36.61
CA PHE A 116 14.82 -16.46 -35.39
C PHE A 116 13.73 -17.55 -35.49
N LEU A 117 13.18 -17.79 -36.69
CA LEU A 117 12.16 -18.81 -36.97
C LEU A 117 12.70 -20.13 -37.56
N THR A 118 13.99 -20.22 -37.82
CA THR A 118 14.61 -21.34 -38.58
C THR A 118 15.90 -21.87 -37.96
N THR A 119 16.36 -21.31 -36.83
CA THR A 119 17.62 -21.66 -36.15
C THR A 119 17.39 -22.13 -34.71
N ASP A 120 18.49 -22.26 -33.96
CA ASP A 120 18.59 -22.49 -32.52
C ASP A 120 17.52 -21.75 -31.69
N GLU A 121 16.61 -22.51 -31.09
CA GLU A 121 15.50 -21.99 -30.27
C GLU A 121 16.00 -21.27 -29.00
N LEU A 122 17.12 -21.71 -28.41
CA LEU A 122 17.70 -21.08 -27.24
C LEU A 122 18.25 -19.69 -27.56
N ARG A 123 18.79 -19.50 -28.77
CA ARG A 123 19.14 -18.14 -29.25
C ARG A 123 17.90 -17.25 -29.33
N SER A 124 16.79 -17.76 -29.86
CA SER A 124 15.54 -17.01 -29.97
C SER A 124 14.96 -16.65 -28.60
N PHE A 125 15.00 -17.56 -27.62
CA PHE A 125 14.61 -17.25 -26.24
C PHE A 125 15.52 -16.19 -25.61
N ALA A 126 16.85 -16.28 -25.79
CA ALA A 126 17.77 -15.27 -25.27
C ALA A 126 17.50 -13.87 -25.82
N ILE A 127 17.19 -13.75 -27.11
CA ILE A 127 16.82 -12.46 -27.73
C ILE A 127 15.46 -11.98 -27.21
N ALA A 128 14.47 -12.87 -27.11
CA ALA A 128 13.14 -12.53 -26.60
C ALA A 128 13.19 -12.04 -25.14
N ASP A 129 13.98 -12.70 -24.29
CA ASP A 129 14.20 -12.30 -22.90
C ASP A 129 14.84 -10.91 -22.81
N ALA A 130 15.90 -10.65 -23.59
CA ALA A 130 16.58 -9.35 -23.59
C ALA A 130 15.67 -8.20 -24.04
N ILE A 131 14.81 -8.46 -25.02
CA ILE A 131 13.80 -7.49 -25.49
C ILE A 131 12.69 -7.29 -24.46
N GLY A 132 12.17 -8.38 -23.90
CA GLY A 132 11.11 -8.38 -22.90
C GLY A 132 11.51 -7.69 -21.60
N ALA A 133 12.79 -7.77 -21.22
CA ALA A 133 13.34 -7.07 -20.06
C ALA A 133 13.30 -5.54 -20.19
N TYR A 134 13.40 -4.99 -21.42
CA TYR A 134 13.21 -3.55 -21.66
C TYR A 134 11.73 -3.18 -21.72
N ASP A 135 10.95 -3.91 -22.51
CA ASP A 135 9.52 -3.64 -22.73
C ASP A 135 8.79 -4.94 -23.05
N HIS A 136 8.00 -5.43 -22.09
CA HIS A 136 7.28 -6.69 -22.26
C HIS A 136 6.25 -6.63 -23.41
N SER A 137 5.70 -5.45 -23.72
CA SER A 137 4.77 -5.27 -24.84
C SER A 137 5.45 -5.51 -26.19
N LEU A 138 6.73 -5.12 -26.30
CA LEU A 138 7.58 -5.37 -27.45
C LEU A 138 7.80 -6.89 -27.61
N GLY A 139 8.15 -7.57 -26.51
CA GLY A 139 8.33 -9.03 -26.48
C GLY A 139 7.06 -9.80 -26.88
N ILE A 140 5.88 -9.43 -26.36
CA ILE A 140 4.61 -10.09 -26.69
C ILE A 140 4.24 -9.88 -28.15
N LYS A 141 4.33 -8.65 -28.68
CA LYS A 141 4.02 -8.38 -30.09
C LYS A 141 4.90 -9.20 -31.03
N LEU A 142 6.18 -9.31 -30.71
CA LEU A 142 7.12 -10.15 -31.46
C LEU A 142 6.75 -11.63 -31.35
N GLY A 143 6.53 -12.14 -30.13
CA GLY A 143 6.15 -13.53 -29.90
C GLY A 143 4.87 -13.92 -30.64
N VAL A 144 3.83 -13.10 -30.58
CA VAL A 144 2.56 -13.33 -31.29
C VAL A 144 2.75 -13.28 -32.80
N HIS A 145 3.44 -12.26 -33.32
CA HIS A 145 3.68 -12.14 -34.76
C HIS A 145 4.47 -13.34 -35.29
N LEU A 146 5.51 -13.76 -34.58
CA LEU A 146 6.39 -14.86 -34.98
C LEU A 146 5.70 -16.23 -34.83
N PHE A 147 4.94 -16.45 -33.75
CA PHE A 147 4.15 -17.67 -33.55
C PHE A 147 3.03 -17.81 -34.59
N LEU A 148 2.33 -16.72 -34.90
CA LEU A 148 1.30 -16.71 -35.95
C LEU A 148 1.91 -16.98 -37.33
N CYS A 149 3.03 -16.33 -37.69
CA CYS A 149 3.72 -16.59 -38.95
C CYS A 149 4.20 -18.05 -39.08
N PHE A 150 4.71 -18.65 -38.00
CA PHE A 150 5.08 -20.07 -37.99
C PHE A 150 3.86 -20.98 -38.15
N ARG A 151 2.78 -20.74 -37.39
CA ARG A 151 1.54 -21.49 -37.50
C ARG A 151 0.89 -21.36 -38.86
N THR A 152 0.86 -20.17 -39.45
CA THR A 152 0.38 -19.97 -40.82
C THR A 152 1.23 -20.80 -41.79
N LYS A 153 2.55 -20.85 -41.64
CA LYS A 153 3.42 -21.67 -42.49
C LYS A 153 3.17 -23.18 -42.33
N VAL A 154 2.90 -23.66 -41.10
CA VAL A 154 2.56 -25.07 -40.81
C VAL A 154 1.15 -25.41 -41.30
N LEU A 155 0.16 -24.55 -41.03
CA LEU A 155 -1.22 -24.72 -41.48
C LEU A 155 -1.32 -24.62 -43.01
N SER A 156 -0.61 -23.70 -43.64
CA SER A 156 -0.52 -23.65 -45.11
C SER A 156 0.10 -24.93 -45.67
N ARG A 157 1.14 -25.49 -45.03
CA ARG A 157 1.69 -26.81 -45.44
C ARG A 157 0.67 -27.94 -45.26
N HIS A 158 -0.06 -27.96 -44.15
CA HIS A 158 -1.10 -28.97 -43.88
C HIS A 158 -2.31 -28.85 -44.83
N LEU A 159 -2.77 -27.62 -45.11
CA LEU A 159 -3.85 -27.34 -46.07
C LEU A 159 -3.44 -27.65 -47.51
N LEU A 160 -2.15 -27.54 -47.83
CA LEU A 160 -1.59 -27.94 -49.12
C LEU A 160 -1.25 -29.45 -49.17
N SER A 161 -1.31 -30.17 -48.04
CA SER A 161 -1.00 -31.59 -47.92
C SER A 161 -2.08 -32.35 -47.13
N GLN A 162 -3.32 -32.44 -47.63
CA GLN A 162 -4.08 -33.70 -47.74
C GLN A 162 -5.58 -33.51 -47.98
N SER A 163 -6.10 -34.60 -48.56
CA SER A 163 -7.44 -35.00 -48.95
C SER A 163 -8.61 -34.68 -48.02
N HIS A 164 -9.75 -34.47 -48.66
CA HIS A 164 -11.08 -34.27 -48.09
C HIS A 164 -11.44 -35.28 -46.99
N HIS A 165 -11.58 -34.77 -45.76
CA HIS A 165 -12.41 -35.41 -44.73
C HIS A 165 -13.80 -34.75 -44.67
N PRO A 166 -14.85 -35.49 -44.28
CA PRO A 166 -16.20 -34.94 -44.17
C PRO A 166 -16.23 -33.85 -43.11
N ARG A 167 -16.91 -32.74 -43.40
CA ARG A 167 -17.19 -31.66 -42.45
C ARG A 167 -18.03 -32.21 -41.29
N SER A 168 -17.45 -32.30 -40.09
CA SER A 168 -18.28 -32.30 -38.90
C SER A 168 -18.96 -30.94 -38.82
N VAL A 169 -20.27 -30.95 -38.63
CA VAL A 169 -21.04 -29.74 -38.36
C VAL A 169 -20.59 -29.28 -36.96
N ILE A 170 -19.92 -28.13 -36.90
CA ILE A 170 -19.60 -27.47 -35.62
C ILE A 170 -20.93 -26.99 -35.06
N GLU A 171 -21.51 -27.75 -34.14
CA GLU A 171 -22.64 -27.27 -33.35
C GLU A 171 -22.13 -26.17 -32.42
N SER A 172 -22.83 -25.03 -32.39
CA SER A 172 -22.52 -23.98 -31.45
C SER A 172 -22.76 -24.51 -30.04
N SER A 173 -21.72 -24.55 -29.21
CA SER A 173 -21.92 -24.66 -27.75
C SER A 173 -22.92 -23.58 -27.35
N THR A 174 -23.91 -23.95 -26.53
CA THR A 174 -24.92 -23.02 -26.03
C THR A 174 -24.19 -21.81 -25.45
N CYS A 175 -24.41 -20.62 -26.02
CA CYS A 175 -23.76 -19.41 -25.54
C CYS A 175 -24.03 -19.30 -24.03
N LEU A 176 -22.98 -19.10 -23.23
CA LEU A 176 -23.11 -18.93 -21.78
C LEU A 176 -24.01 -17.70 -21.54
N HIS A 177 -25.25 -17.94 -21.12
CA HIS A 177 -26.15 -16.86 -20.74
C HIS A 177 -25.74 -16.30 -19.38
N TYR A 178 -25.60 -14.98 -19.32
CA TYR A 178 -25.47 -14.27 -18.06
C TYR A 178 -26.78 -14.39 -17.26
N SER A 179 -26.65 -14.65 -15.96
CA SER A 179 -27.75 -14.53 -14.99
C SER A 179 -27.21 -13.73 -13.82
N SER A 180 -27.97 -12.71 -13.40
CA SER A 180 -27.58 -11.91 -12.25
C SER A 180 -27.51 -12.78 -10.99
N PRO A 181 -26.43 -12.68 -10.19
CA PRO A 181 -26.33 -13.43 -8.95
C PRO A 181 -27.36 -12.92 -7.91
N ASP A 182 -27.87 -11.69 -8.08
CA ASP A 182 -28.95 -11.15 -7.24
C ASP A 182 -30.29 -11.90 -7.41
N LEU A 183 -30.45 -12.70 -8.49
CA LEU A 183 -31.62 -13.54 -8.74
C LEU A 183 -31.42 -14.99 -8.27
N SER A 184 -30.18 -15.48 -8.25
CA SER A 184 -29.87 -16.88 -7.99
C SER A 184 -29.31 -17.17 -6.61
N GLU A 185 -28.65 -16.20 -5.97
CA GLU A 185 -28.04 -16.37 -4.65
C GLU A 185 -28.97 -15.88 -3.52
N PRO A 186 -29.12 -16.65 -2.43
CA PRO A 186 -30.00 -16.26 -1.34
C PRO A 186 -29.39 -15.14 -0.48
N ILE A 187 -30.19 -14.15 -0.10
CA ILE A 187 -29.83 -13.16 0.93
C ILE A 187 -30.38 -13.66 2.26
N LEU A 188 -29.49 -14.19 3.11
CA LEU A 188 -29.85 -14.92 4.33
C LEU A 188 -29.77 -14.08 5.62
N PHE A 189 -29.31 -12.83 5.52
CA PHE A 189 -29.27 -11.87 6.61
C PHE A 189 -29.45 -10.44 6.06
N ASP A 190 -29.82 -9.50 6.92
CA ASP A 190 -30.00 -8.10 6.53
C ASP A 190 -28.67 -7.44 6.13
N THR A 191 -28.48 -7.25 4.83
CA THR A 191 -27.25 -6.66 4.31
C THR A 191 -27.05 -5.19 4.69
N HIS A 192 -28.14 -4.46 4.95
CA HIS A 192 -28.11 -3.05 5.34
C HIS A 192 -27.71 -2.87 6.80
N GLU A 193 -28.26 -3.69 7.70
CA GLU A 193 -27.82 -3.68 9.10
C GLU A 193 -26.37 -4.15 9.24
N MET A 194 -25.97 -5.19 8.47
CA MET A 194 -24.56 -5.58 8.40
C MET A 194 -23.67 -4.45 7.87
N ARG A 195 -24.12 -3.69 6.86
CA ARG A 195 -23.40 -2.51 6.37
C ARG A 195 -23.20 -1.48 7.49
N LYS A 196 -24.23 -1.19 8.29
CA LYS A 196 -24.10 -0.24 9.42
C LYS A 196 -23.02 -0.68 10.41
N LEU A 197 -22.91 -1.98 10.69
CA LEU A 197 -21.81 -2.52 11.51
C LEU A 197 -20.44 -2.30 10.86
N MET A 198 -20.35 -2.55 9.54
CA MET A 198 -19.10 -2.42 8.78
C MET A 198 -18.65 -0.96 8.59
N ASP A 199 -19.59 -0.04 8.40
CA ASP A 199 -19.30 1.40 8.26
C ASP A 199 -19.06 2.05 9.64
N GLY A 200 -19.74 1.54 10.68
CA GLY A 200 -19.58 1.90 12.10
C GLY A 200 -20.04 3.31 12.48
N HIS A 201 -20.09 4.26 11.55
CA HIS A 201 -20.46 5.66 11.77
C HIS A 201 -20.76 6.39 10.45
N ASN A 202 -21.50 7.51 10.53
CA ASN A 202 -21.73 8.49 9.45
C ASN A 202 -22.18 7.90 8.11
N TRP A 203 -22.96 6.82 8.10
CA TRP A 203 -23.39 6.15 6.86
C TRP A 203 -24.26 7.05 5.95
N GLU A 204 -25.03 7.99 6.51
CA GLU A 204 -25.79 8.99 5.75
C GLU A 204 -24.86 9.98 5.01
N ASP A 205 -23.81 10.48 5.68
CA ASP A 205 -22.79 11.34 5.05
C ASP A 205 -22.06 10.60 3.91
N ARG A 206 -21.82 9.29 4.08
CA ARG A 206 -21.22 8.43 3.04
C ARG A 206 -22.12 8.34 1.83
N ASP A 207 -23.41 8.06 2.04
CA ASP A 207 -24.40 7.97 0.97
C ASP A 207 -24.58 9.30 0.23
N TRP A 208 -24.56 10.41 0.97
CA TRP A 208 -24.55 11.75 0.39
C TRP A 208 -23.32 11.97 -0.51
N MET A 209 -22.12 11.66 -0.03
CA MET A 209 -20.88 11.83 -0.80
C MET A 209 -20.83 10.94 -2.04
N TYR A 210 -21.26 9.69 -1.93
CA TYR A 210 -21.36 8.80 -3.08
C TYR A 210 -22.33 9.33 -4.14
N LYS A 211 -23.54 9.77 -3.73
CA LYS A 211 -24.52 10.37 -4.65
C LYS A 211 -23.97 11.62 -5.33
N LEU A 212 -23.27 12.47 -4.57
CA LEU A 212 -22.66 13.69 -5.07
C LEU A 212 -21.63 13.39 -6.17
N MET A 213 -20.76 12.39 -5.97
CA MET A 213 -19.77 11.99 -6.98
C MET A 213 -20.43 11.33 -8.20
N ILE A 214 -21.35 10.39 -7.99
CA ILE A 214 -22.06 9.67 -9.08
C ILE A 214 -22.86 10.64 -9.97
N GLY A 215 -23.40 11.72 -9.39
CA GLY A 215 -24.21 12.72 -10.09
C GLY A 215 -23.44 13.66 -11.03
N SER A 216 -22.10 13.61 -11.06
CA SER A 216 -21.29 14.60 -11.77
C SER A 216 -20.38 13.99 -12.83
N GLU A 217 -20.33 14.61 -14.01
CA GLU A 217 -19.46 14.22 -15.14
C GLU A 217 -17.96 14.30 -14.79
N LEU A 218 -17.57 15.11 -13.80
CA LEU A 218 -16.18 15.21 -13.33
C LEU A 218 -15.63 13.88 -12.78
N PHE A 219 -16.53 12.98 -12.37
CA PHE A 219 -16.19 11.65 -11.84
C PHE A 219 -16.29 10.54 -12.90
N GLY A 220 -16.29 10.91 -14.19
CA GLY A 220 -16.24 9.98 -15.30
C GLY A 220 -17.46 9.08 -15.37
N ARG A 221 -18.64 9.69 -15.27
CA ARG A 221 -19.94 9.03 -15.31
C ARG A 221 -20.10 8.28 -16.64
N LYS A 222 -20.48 7.00 -16.58
CA LYS A 222 -20.74 6.16 -17.76
C LYS A 222 -21.95 5.28 -17.52
N ASP A 223 -22.89 5.25 -18.46
CA ASP A 223 -24.03 4.33 -18.41
C ASP A 223 -23.74 3.10 -19.27
N LYS A 224 -23.80 1.90 -18.66
CA LYS A 224 -23.63 0.62 -19.36
C LYS A 224 -24.54 -0.43 -18.74
N GLY A 225 -25.35 -1.10 -19.57
CA GLY A 225 -26.26 -2.15 -19.11
C GLY A 225 -27.26 -1.68 -18.03
N GLY A 226 -27.67 -0.41 -18.08
CA GLY A 226 -28.57 0.19 -17.09
C GLY A 226 -27.93 0.50 -15.74
N VAL A 227 -26.61 0.33 -15.61
CA VAL A 227 -25.82 0.68 -14.41
C VAL A 227 -24.97 1.91 -14.71
N VAL A 228 -25.04 2.89 -13.82
CA VAL A 228 -24.19 4.08 -13.87
C VAL A 228 -22.89 3.79 -13.15
N PHE A 229 -21.77 3.89 -13.84
CA PHE A 229 -20.42 3.77 -13.30
C PHE A 229 -19.77 5.15 -13.13
N ALA A 230 -18.93 5.27 -12.10
CA ALA A 230 -18.08 6.43 -11.85
C ALA A 230 -16.64 5.94 -11.67
N SER A 231 -15.75 6.35 -12.56
CA SER A 231 -14.34 5.96 -12.52
C SER A 231 -13.43 7.04 -13.11
N PRO A 232 -12.18 7.17 -12.64
CA PRO A 232 -11.19 7.99 -13.32
C PRO A 232 -10.99 7.55 -14.76
N ASP A 233 -10.69 8.50 -15.66
CA ASP A 233 -10.30 8.18 -17.02
C ASP A 233 -8.82 7.78 -17.05
N TYR A 234 -8.56 6.47 -17.07
CA TYR A 234 -7.22 5.90 -17.08
C TYR A 234 -6.44 6.15 -18.39
N ASN A 235 -7.04 6.80 -19.41
CA ASN A 235 -6.33 7.25 -20.61
C ASN A 235 -5.64 8.60 -20.42
N GLN A 236 -5.97 9.33 -19.36
CA GLN A 236 -5.39 10.64 -19.08
C GLN A 236 -3.90 10.51 -18.75
N GLY A 237 -3.07 11.33 -19.39
CA GLY A 237 -1.67 11.50 -19.02
C GLY A 237 -1.52 12.14 -17.63
N MET A 238 -0.32 12.13 -17.07
CA MET A 238 -0.04 12.66 -15.72
C MET A 238 -0.59 14.07 -15.50
N ASP A 239 -0.35 15.01 -16.42
CA ASP A 239 -0.81 16.40 -16.26
C ASP A 239 -2.33 16.54 -16.36
N GLN A 240 -2.98 15.74 -17.21
CA GLN A 240 -4.44 15.70 -17.31
C GLN A 240 -5.06 15.17 -16.02
N GLN A 241 -4.48 14.12 -15.42
CA GLN A 241 -4.92 13.60 -14.12
C GLN A 241 -4.81 14.67 -13.03
N ARG A 242 -3.69 15.42 -12.97
CA ARG A 242 -3.49 16.51 -11.99
C ARG A 242 -4.53 17.62 -12.12
N ILE A 243 -4.83 18.06 -13.34
CA ILE A 243 -5.88 19.05 -13.61
C ILE A 243 -7.24 18.51 -13.16
N MET A 244 -7.55 17.26 -13.49
CA MET A 244 -8.84 16.66 -13.13
C MET A 244 -8.99 16.47 -11.63
N THR A 245 -7.93 16.06 -10.93
CA THR A 245 -7.92 15.97 -9.45
C THR A 245 -8.26 17.32 -8.82
N MET A 246 -7.66 18.42 -9.28
CA MET A 246 -7.97 19.76 -8.73
C MET A 246 -9.41 20.21 -9.05
N ARG A 247 -9.93 19.92 -10.24
CA ARG A 247 -11.34 20.21 -10.59
C ARG A 247 -12.32 19.47 -9.69
N ARG A 248 -12.02 18.21 -9.35
CA ARG A 248 -12.83 17.41 -8.41
C ARG A 248 -12.77 17.98 -7.00
N ILE A 249 -11.59 18.39 -6.54
CA ILE A 249 -11.45 19.06 -5.23
C ILE A 249 -12.30 20.33 -5.18
N GLU A 250 -12.18 21.19 -6.19
CA GLU A 250 -12.96 22.42 -6.26
C GLU A 250 -14.48 22.16 -6.27
N PHE A 251 -14.92 21.15 -7.03
CA PHE A 251 -16.31 20.70 -7.03
C PHE A 251 -16.77 20.27 -5.64
N LEU A 252 -16.01 19.42 -4.94
CA LEU A 252 -16.35 18.96 -3.59
C LEU A 252 -16.38 20.11 -2.58
N THR A 253 -15.41 21.03 -2.64
CA THR A 253 -15.38 22.24 -1.79
C THR A 253 -16.64 23.09 -1.97
N ARG A 254 -17.07 23.34 -3.21
CA ARG A 254 -18.28 24.15 -3.49
C ARG A 254 -19.57 23.53 -2.98
N HIS A 255 -19.59 22.22 -2.74
CA HIS A 255 -20.75 21.49 -2.22
C HIS A 255 -20.66 21.19 -0.72
N GLY A 256 -19.74 21.84 0.02
CA GLY A 256 -19.64 21.73 1.48
C GLY A 256 -19.07 20.39 1.98
N ALA A 257 -18.34 19.66 1.12
CA ALA A 257 -17.72 18.39 1.51
C ALA A 257 -16.73 18.53 2.67
N PHE A 258 -16.08 19.69 2.78
CA PHE A 258 -14.99 19.93 3.74
C PHE A 258 -15.39 20.91 4.84
N ASP A 259 -16.66 21.29 4.93
CA ASP A 259 -17.15 22.19 5.97
C ASP A 259 -16.92 21.58 7.35
N GLY A 260 -16.23 22.32 8.22
CA GLY A 260 -15.92 21.91 9.58
C GLY A 260 -14.79 20.89 9.69
N PHE A 261 -14.01 20.64 8.63
CA PHE A 261 -12.88 19.70 8.68
C PHE A 261 -11.74 20.18 9.59
N LEU A 262 -11.52 21.50 9.67
CA LEU A 262 -10.41 22.07 10.43
C LEU A 262 -10.87 22.99 11.56
N ILE A 263 -12.01 23.65 11.40
CA ILE A 263 -12.47 24.68 12.34
C ILE A 263 -13.34 24.09 13.44
N ASP A 264 -14.23 23.17 13.08
CA ASP A 264 -15.12 22.52 14.05
C ASP A 264 -14.38 21.41 14.78
N LYS A 265 -14.62 21.33 16.09
CA LYS A 265 -13.88 20.42 16.99
C LYS A 265 -14.80 19.35 17.55
N GLY A 266 -14.22 18.16 17.72
CA GLY A 266 -14.80 17.07 18.48
C GLY A 266 -15.12 15.82 17.67
N PRO A 267 -15.46 14.72 18.35
CA PRO A 267 -15.51 13.40 17.72
C PRO A 267 -16.46 13.30 16.52
N LYS A 268 -17.59 14.02 16.56
CA LYS A 268 -18.58 14.04 15.48
C LYS A 268 -17.99 14.51 14.14
N TYR A 269 -17.24 15.61 14.15
CA TYR A 269 -16.67 16.22 12.94
C TYR A 269 -15.48 15.43 12.41
N GLU A 270 -14.63 14.92 13.31
CA GLU A 270 -13.50 14.06 12.93
C GLU A 270 -13.99 12.73 12.32
N LEU A 271 -15.02 12.09 12.90
CA LEU A 271 -15.63 10.88 12.33
C LEU A 271 -16.28 11.14 10.98
N ARG A 272 -16.97 12.28 10.81
CA ARG A 272 -17.48 12.69 9.50
C ARG A 272 -16.34 12.84 8.49
N SER A 273 -15.23 13.47 8.89
CA SER A 273 -14.05 13.66 8.03
C SER A 273 -13.45 12.32 7.58
N PHE A 274 -13.29 11.36 8.51
CA PHE A 274 -12.88 9.99 8.15
C PHE A 274 -13.88 9.33 7.20
N ALA A 275 -15.17 9.54 7.42
CA ALA A 275 -16.19 8.91 6.59
C ALA A 275 -16.16 9.41 5.14
N LEU A 276 -16.10 10.72 4.97
CA LEU A 276 -15.97 11.31 3.65
C LEU A 276 -14.64 10.93 2.98
N ALA A 277 -13.56 10.79 3.77
CA ALA A 277 -12.26 10.35 3.28
C ALA A 277 -12.23 8.93 2.72
N ASP A 278 -12.92 8.00 3.38
CA ASP A 278 -13.08 6.65 2.82
C ASP A 278 -13.82 6.72 1.47
N CYS A 279 -14.87 7.55 1.34
CA CYS A 279 -15.70 7.63 0.14
C CYS A 279 -14.94 8.18 -1.08
N TYR A 280 -14.28 9.34 -0.98
CA TYR A 280 -13.53 9.86 -2.12
C TYR A 280 -12.27 9.02 -2.43
N GLY A 281 -11.74 8.31 -1.42
CA GLY A 281 -10.67 7.33 -1.61
C GLY A 281 -11.11 6.13 -2.45
N VAL A 282 -12.31 5.59 -2.20
CA VAL A 282 -12.92 4.50 -3.00
C VAL A 282 -13.02 4.85 -4.50
N PHE A 283 -13.21 6.14 -4.81
CA PHE A 283 -13.25 6.62 -6.19
C PHE A 283 -11.85 6.72 -6.83
N ASP A 284 -10.93 7.48 -6.22
CA ASP A 284 -9.62 7.81 -6.79
C ASP A 284 -8.60 8.05 -5.67
N HIS A 285 -7.54 7.25 -5.62
CA HIS A 285 -6.54 7.40 -4.56
C HIS A 285 -5.78 8.72 -4.69
N SER A 286 -5.58 9.23 -5.92
CA SER A 286 -4.92 10.52 -6.16
C SER A 286 -5.70 11.66 -5.52
N LEU A 287 -7.02 11.66 -5.66
CA LEU A 287 -7.91 12.61 -5.01
C LEU A 287 -7.78 12.51 -3.48
N GLY A 288 -7.81 11.29 -2.95
CA GLY A 288 -7.70 11.07 -1.51
C GLY A 288 -6.38 11.55 -0.91
N ILE A 289 -5.25 11.24 -1.57
CA ILE A 289 -3.92 11.70 -1.13
C ILE A 289 -3.78 13.20 -1.27
N LYS A 290 -4.27 13.80 -2.36
CA LYS A 290 -4.19 15.24 -2.58
C LYS A 290 -4.93 16.02 -1.48
N LEU A 291 -6.13 15.57 -1.14
CA LEU A 291 -6.91 16.10 0.00
C LEU A 291 -6.22 15.84 1.32
N GLY A 292 -5.65 14.65 1.52
CA GLY A 292 -4.96 14.28 2.76
C GLY A 292 -3.71 15.12 3.04
N VAL A 293 -2.90 15.41 2.00
CA VAL A 293 -1.76 16.31 2.15
C VAL A 293 -2.21 17.72 2.56
N HIS A 294 -3.32 18.18 2.01
CA HIS A 294 -3.82 19.52 2.28
C HIS A 294 -4.46 19.65 3.66
N PHE A 295 -5.50 18.87 3.94
CA PHE A 295 -6.27 18.98 5.18
C PHE A 295 -5.54 18.34 6.36
N PHE A 296 -4.98 17.14 6.17
CA PHE A 296 -4.49 16.36 7.29
C PHE A 296 -3.02 16.61 7.60
N LEU A 297 -2.17 16.78 6.58
CA LEU A 297 -0.76 17.07 6.82
C LEU A 297 -0.52 18.57 7.01
N TRP A 298 -0.85 19.41 6.03
CA TRP A 298 -0.71 20.87 6.17
C TRP A 298 -1.65 21.44 7.24
N GLY A 299 -2.96 21.27 7.07
CA GLY A 299 -3.95 21.78 8.02
C GLY A 299 -3.80 21.15 9.41
N GLY A 300 -3.58 19.83 9.46
CA GLY A 300 -3.35 19.12 10.72
C GLY A 300 -2.05 19.51 11.42
N ALA A 301 -0.96 19.83 10.71
CA ALA A 301 0.25 20.37 11.35
C ALA A 301 -0.04 21.72 12.01
N ILE A 302 -0.79 22.61 11.35
CA ILE A 302 -1.20 23.89 11.94
C ILE A 302 -2.10 23.66 13.16
N LEU A 303 -3.05 22.72 13.07
CA LEU A 303 -3.97 22.42 14.16
C LEU A 303 -3.25 21.86 15.40
N ASN A 304 -2.31 20.93 15.21
CA ASN A 304 -1.66 20.20 16.30
C ASN A 304 -0.37 20.85 16.81
N LEU A 305 0.40 21.48 15.92
CA LEU A 305 1.69 22.11 16.27
C LEU A 305 1.58 23.63 16.42
N GLY A 306 0.51 24.23 15.91
CA GLY A 306 0.24 25.66 16.06
C GLY A 306 -0.53 26.00 17.34
N THR A 307 -0.40 27.26 17.74
CA THR A 307 -1.21 27.92 18.76
C THR A 307 -2.33 28.79 18.15
N LYS A 308 -3.14 29.45 18.98
CA LYS A 308 -4.26 30.31 18.55
C LYS A 308 -3.88 31.29 17.42
N ARG A 309 -2.69 31.90 17.47
CA ARG A 309 -2.21 32.83 16.42
C ARG A 309 -2.16 32.20 15.03
N HIS A 310 -1.84 30.91 14.97
CA HIS A 310 -1.77 30.16 13.72
C HIS A 310 -3.16 29.70 13.29
N HIS A 311 -3.98 29.27 14.26
CA HIS A 311 -5.34 28.81 14.01
C HIS A 311 -6.19 29.92 13.39
N ASP A 312 -6.17 31.11 14.01
CA ASP A 312 -6.91 32.29 13.53
C ASP A 312 -6.45 32.73 12.13
N LYS A 313 -5.14 32.63 11.85
CA LYS A 313 -4.55 33.12 10.60
C LYS A 313 -4.77 32.16 9.43
N TRP A 314 -4.70 30.85 9.64
CA TRP A 314 -4.52 29.90 8.54
C TRP A 314 -5.64 28.88 8.36
N LEU A 315 -6.37 28.47 9.41
CA LEU A 315 -7.26 27.31 9.29
C LEU A 315 -8.48 27.58 8.40
N ARG A 316 -9.09 28.78 8.48
CA ARG A 316 -10.25 29.11 7.64
C ARG A 316 -9.91 29.18 6.16
N ASP A 317 -8.78 29.80 5.84
CA ASP A 317 -8.34 29.94 4.45
C ASP A 317 -7.79 28.61 3.89
N THR A 318 -7.24 27.76 4.76
CA THR A 318 -6.95 26.36 4.40
C THR A 318 -8.24 25.60 4.11
N GLU A 319 -9.23 25.65 4.99
CA GLU A 319 -10.48 24.88 4.84
C GLU A 319 -11.23 25.23 3.54
N THR A 320 -11.19 26.50 3.16
CA THR A 320 -11.84 27.01 1.94
C THR A 320 -10.96 26.98 0.70
N TYR A 321 -9.77 26.37 0.76
CA TYR A 321 -8.79 26.31 -0.33
C TYR A 321 -8.28 27.67 -0.85
N LYS A 322 -8.51 28.77 -0.11
CA LYS A 322 -7.89 30.07 -0.41
C LYS A 322 -6.38 30.04 -0.22
N VAL A 323 -5.92 29.23 0.74
CA VAL A 323 -4.52 28.87 0.91
C VAL A 323 -4.39 27.39 0.66
N SER A 324 -3.58 27.01 -0.31
CA SER A 324 -3.20 25.62 -0.56
C SER A 324 -1.83 25.33 0.07
N GLY A 325 -1.74 24.27 0.87
CA GLY A 325 -0.51 23.90 1.56
C GLY A 325 -0.03 22.48 1.31
N CYS A 326 1.27 22.27 1.49
CA CYS A 326 1.93 20.96 1.49
C CYS A 326 2.78 20.71 2.75
N PHE A 327 3.24 19.48 2.93
CA PHE A 327 3.98 19.03 4.11
C PHE A 327 5.40 18.57 3.76
N ALA A 328 6.37 19.41 4.05
CA ALA A 328 7.77 19.26 3.62
C ALA A 328 8.64 18.71 4.75
N MET A 329 8.53 17.40 5.00
CA MET A 329 9.33 16.67 5.99
C MET A 329 10.45 15.87 5.35
N THR A 330 10.10 14.86 4.56
CA THR A 330 11.02 13.94 3.89
C THR A 330 12.04 14.68 3.03
N GLU A 331 13.28 14.20 3.10
CA GLU A 331 14.39 14.65 2.27
C GLU A 331 14.90 13.50 1.39
N LEU A 332 15.68 13.82 0.37
CA LEU A 332 16.29 12.80 -0.49
C LEU A 332 17.14 11.81 0.33
N GLY A 333 17.88 12.29 1.32
CA GLY A 333 18.70 11.49 2.22
C GLY A 333 17.94 10.84 3.38
N HIS A 334 16.79 11.39 3.77
CA HIS A 334 16.13 11.06 5.04
C HIS A 334 14.61 10.92 4.89
N GLY A 335 14.13 9.67 4.92
CA GLY A 335 12.71 9.32 5.05
C GLY A 335 12.37 8.86 6.47
N SER A 336 12.69 7.61 6.80
CA SER A 336 12.38 7.01 8.10
C SER A 336 13.13 7.67 9.26
N ASN A 337 14.38 8.09 9.06
CA ASN A 337 15.19 8.76 10.08
C ASN A 337 14.98 10.27 10.07
N VAL A 338 13.78 10.72 10.45
CA VAL A 338 13.43 12.16 10.49
C VAL A 338 14.32 12.95 11.46
N ARG A 339 14.88 12.31 12.50
CA ARG A 339 15.85 12.96 13.40
C ARG A 339 17.10 13.46 12.67
N GLY A 340 17.47 12.77 11.59
CA GLY A 340 18.67 13.04 10.81
C GLY A 340 18.48 14.02 9.65
N ILE A 341 17.29 14.61 9.47
CA ILE A 341 17.09 15.59 8.38
C ILE A 341 18.11 16.73 8.45
N GLU A 342 18.45 17.26 7.29
CA GLU A 342 19.62 18.10 7.04
C GLU A 342 19.23 19.56 6.73
N THR A 343 17.98 19.84 6.33
CA THR A 343 17.49 21.22 6.17
C THR A 343 17.66 21.98 7.49
N LEU A 344 18.26 23.16 7.42
CA LEU A 344 18.64 23.98 8.57
C LEU A 344 17.79 25.26 8.61
N THR A 345 17.33 25.63 9.79
CA THR A 345 16.67 26.91 10.04
C THR A 345 17.38 27.63 11.17
N ARG A 346 17.96 28.80 10.88
CA ARG A 346 18.65 29.64 11.87
C ARG A 346 17.76 30.79 12.32
N TYR A 347 17.77 31.11 13.61
CA TYR A 347 17.16 32.35 14.11
C TYR A 347 18.14 33.52 13.96
N ASP A 348 17.68 34.61 13.32
CA ASP A 348 18.41 35.87 13.18
C ASP A 348 17.81 36.91 14.13
N ALA A 349 18.43 37.08 15.31
CA ALA A 349 17.96 38.00 16.33
C ALA A 349 18.03 39.47 15.89
N SER A 350 18.84 39.82 14.88
CA SER A 350 18.97 41.20 14.40
C SER A 350 17.75 41.66 13.61
N THR A 351 17.08 40.73 12.91
CA THR A 351 15.88 41.01 12.13
C THR A 351 14.61 40.43 12.75
N GLY A 352 14.74 39.53 13.73
CA GLY A 352 13.61 38.82 14.33
C GLY A 352 12.98 37.80 13.37
N GLU A 353 13.77 37.17 12.52
CA GLU A 353 13.32 36.24 11.49
C GLU A 353 14.01 34.88 11.59
N PHE A 354 13.43 33.87 10.96
CA PHE A 354 14.10 32.60 10.70
C PHE A 354 14.62 32.54 9.27
N VAL A 355 15.78 31.92 9.08
CA VAL A 355 16.44 31.73 7.77
C VAL A 355 16.53 30.24 7.47
N ILE A 356 15.76 29.76 6.50
CA ILE A 356 15.72 28.36 6.06
C ILE A 356 16.72 28.13 4.93
N LYS A 357 17.53 27.08 5.05
CA LYS A 357 18.54 26.69 4.08
C LYS A 357 18.54 25.19 3.81
N THR A 358 18.65 24.82 2.54
CA THR A 358 19.00 23.47 2.10
C THR A 358 20.51 23.40 1.88
N PRO A 359 21.29 22.78 2.78
CA PRO A 359 22.76 22.85 2.73
C PRO A 359 23.39 22.04 1.58
N CYS A 360 22.71 21.01 1.07
CA CYS A 360 23.19 20.13 0.00
C CYS A 360 22.04 19.40 -0.69
N GLU A 361 22.36 18.68 -1.76
CA GLU A 361 21.35 17.98 -2.56
C GLU A 361 20.66 16.82 -1.81
N SER A 362 21.32 16.15 -0.86
CA SER A 362 20.68 15.13 0.00
C SER A 362 19.60 15.74 0.91
N ALA A 363 19.75 17.01 1.27
CA ALA A 363 18.84 17.76 2.13
C ALA A 363 17.63 18.34 1.39
N GLN A 364 17.55 18.20 0.06
CA GLN A 364 16.39 18.69 -0.68
C GLN A 364 15.12 18.00 -0.15
N LYS A 365 14.06 18.78 0.09
CA LYS A 365 12.76 18.18 0.41
C LYS A 365 12.31 17.36 -0.79
N TYR A 366 11.82 16.15 -0.55
CA TYR A 366 11.60 15.16 -1.61
C TYR A 366 10.29 14.39 -1.38
N TRP A 367 9.58 14.08 -2.47
CA TRP A 367 8.22 13.50 -2.47
C TRP A 367 7.12 14.40 -1.89
N ILE A 368 7.29 15.72 -1.89
CA ILE A 368 6.34 16.63 -1.24
C ILE A 368 5.07 16.78 -2.08
N GLY A 369 4.00 16.09 -1.68
CA GLY A 369 2.72 16.11 -2.38
C GLY A 369 2.18 17.54 -2.52
N GLY A 370 1.83 17.94 -3.74
CA GLY A 370 1.31 19.27 -4.01
C GLY A 370 2.34 20.37 -4.25
N ALA A 371 3.62 20.15 -3.95
CA ALA A 371 4.63 21.18 -4.11
C ALA A 371 4.91 21.52 -5.58
N ALA A 372 4.86 20.53 -6.47
CA ALA A 372 5.30 20.71 -7.85
C ALA A 372 4.47 21.76 -8.61
N ASN A 373 3.14 21.79 -8.42
CA ASN A 373 2.26 22.69 -9.17
C ASN A 373 1.31 23.52 -8.28
N HIS A 374 0.76 22.96 -7.20
CA HIS A 374 -0.48 23.51 -6.62
C HIS A 374 -0.33 24.22 -5.26
N ALA A 375 0.64 23.85 -4.43
CA ALA A 375 0.78 24.39 -3.08
C ALA A 375 1.41 25.79 -3.09
N THR A 376 0.78 26.72 -2.37
CA THR A 376 1.29 28.08 -2.16
C THR A 376 2.18 28.17 -0.92
N HIS A 377 1.93 27.32 0.07
CA HIS A 377 2.67 27.27 1.33
C HIS A 377 3.14 25.86 1.66
N ALA A 378 4.18 25.76 2.49
CA ALA A 378 4.68 24.51 3.02
C ALA A 378 4.84 24.60 4.55
N VAL A 379 4.46 23.53 5.26
CA VAL A 379 5.04 23.28 6.59
C VAL A 379 6.38 22.58 6.38
N VAL A 380 7.48 23.28 6.66
CA VAL A 380 8.85 22.80 6.49
C VAL A 380 9.36 22.28 7.83
N PHE A 381 9.75 21.01 7.86
CA PHE A 381 10.48 20.45 9.00
C PHE A 381 11.98 20.63 8.79
N SER A 382 12.68 21.12 9.79
CA SER A 382 14.12 21.42 9.69
C SER A 382 14.78 21.40 11.06
N GLN A 383 16.10 21.22 11.11
CA GLN A 383 16.90 21.41 12.32
C GLN A 383 16.89 22.90 12.69
N LEU A 384 16.42 23.24 13.88
CA LEU A 384 16.45 24.62 14.39
C LEU A 384 17.80 24.88 15.06
N GLU A 385 18.50 25.91 14.62
CA GLU A 385 19.74 26.40 15.23
C GLU A 385 19.54 27.81 15.80
N ILE A 386 19.96 27.99 17.04
CA ILE A 386 19.93 29.27 17.77
C ILE A 386 21.30 29.45 18.40
N ASP A 387 21.98 30.56 18.10
CA ASP A 387 23.34 30.86 18.59
C ASP A 387 24.34 29.70 18.42
N GLY A 388 24.30 29.04 17.26
CA GLY A 388 25.17 27.90 16.94
C GLY A 388 24.79 26.59 17.64
N LYS A 389 23.70 26.56 18.43
CA LYS A 389 23.20 25.36 19.10
C LYS A 389 22.00 24.78 18.37
N ASN A 390 22.11 23.52 17.95
CA ASN A 390 21.00 22.76 17.37
C ASN A 390 19.99 22.34 18.46
N GLN A 391 18.72 22.73 18.29
CA GLN A 391 17.59 22.42 19.17
C GLN A 391 16.76 21.23 18.67
N GLY A 392 17.13 20.65 17.53
CA GLY A 392 16.48 19.54 16.88
C GLY A 392 15.40 19.96 15.89
N VAL A 393 14.61 18.98 15.44
CA VAL A 393 13.58 19.15 14.41
C VAL A 393 12.41 20.01 14.89
N HIS A 394 12.09 21.05 14.13
CA HIS A 394 10.95 21.96 14.33
C HIS A 394 10.19 22.17 13.02
N ALA A 395 8.96 22.68 13.11
CA ALA A 395 8.06 22.90 11.97
C ALA A 395 7.78 24.40 11.74
N PHE A 396 7.96 24.85 10.51
CA PHE A 396 7.86 26.26 10.11
C PHE A 396 6.90 26.43 8.93
N ILE A 397 6.09 27.48 8.92
CA ILE A 397 5.30 27.85 7.74
C ILE A 397 6.17 28.70 6.80
N ALA A 398 6.32 28.26 5.56
CA ALA A 398 7.00 29.01 4.50
C ALA A 398 6.06 29.22 3.31
N GLN A 399 6.00 30.45 2.80
CA GLN A 399 5.37 30.71 1.50
C GLN A 399 6.35 30.28 0.40
N ILE A 400 5.87 29.45 -0.51
CA ILE A 400 6.66 28.91 -1.63
C ILE A 400 6.19 29.40 -2.99
N ARG A 401 4.97 29.96 -3.08
CA ARG A 401 4.47 30.65 -4.27
C ARG A 401 3.74 31.93 -3.91
N ASP A 402 3.80 32.90 -4.82
CA ASP A 402 3.02 34.13 -4.75
C ASP A 402 1.53 33.90 -5.11
N ALA A 403 0.73 34.96 -5.04
CA ALA A 403 -0.70 34.91 -5.36
C ALA A 403 -0.99 34.57 -6.85
N ASN A 404 -0.01 34.73 -7.73
CA ASN A 404 -0.11 34.38 -9.16
C ASN A 404 0.36 32.94 -9.44
N GLY A 405 0.83 32.21 -8.42
CA GLY A 405 1.34 30.85 -8.54
C GLY A 405 2.82 30.75 -8.95
N ASN A 406 3.54 31.88 -9.04
CA ASN A 406 4.97 31.86 -9.33
C ASN A 406 5.75 31.41 -8.09
N VAL A 407 6.82 30.63 -8.29
CA VAL A 407 7.71 30.23 -7.20
C VAL A 407 8.36 31.47 -6.58
N CYS A 408 8.31 31.60 -5.26
CA CYS A 408 8.88 32.74 -4.55
C CYS A 408 10.40 32.82 -4.74
N PRO A 409 11.01 34.03 -4.68
CA PRO A 409 12.46 34.16 -4.62
C PRO A 409 13.06 33.31 -3.50
N LYS A 410 14.28 32.80 -3.70
CA LYS A 410 14.99 31.91 -2.77
C LYS A 410 14.33 30.54 -2.53
N VAL A 411 13.33 30.19 -3.33
CA VAL A 411 12.75 28.85 -3.39
C VAL A 411 13.00 28.28 -4.78
N ARG A 412 13.44 27.02 -4.83
CA ARG A 412 13.49 26.24 -6.07
C ARG A 412 12.56 25.05 -5.92
N ILE A 413 11.78 24.77 -6.96
CA ILE A 413 10.87 23.63 -7.00
C ILE A 413 11.09 22.84 -8.29
N ALA A 414 11.07 21.52 -8.19
CA ALA A 414 11.07 20.63 -9.35
C ALA A 414 10.10 19.46 -9.13
N ASP A 415 9.48 18.97 -10.20
CA ASP A 415 8.66 17.78 -10.16
C ASP A 415 9.50 16.51 -9.87
N CYS A 416 8.92 15.53 -9.18
CA CYS A 416 9.48 14.18 -9.05
C CYS A 416 9.22 13.33 -10.31
N GLY A 417 8.25 13.73 -11.15
CA GLY A 417 7.88 13.06 -12.39
C GLY A 417 6.85 11.95 -12.23
N HIS A 418 6.79 11.09 -13.24
CA HIS A 418 5.83 9.98 -13.30
C HIS A 418 6.10 8.94 -12.20
N LYS A 419 5.01 8.44 -11.60
CA LYS A 419 5.01 7.45 -10.51
C LYS A 419 4.27 6.19 -10.94
N ILE A 420 4.48 5.08 -10.23
CA ILE A 420 3.78 3.80 -10.50
C ILE A 420 2.24 3.93 -10.42
N GLY A 421 1.78 4.87 -9.60
CA GLY A 421 0.39 5.27 -9.41
C GLY A 421 0.36 6.68 -8.79
N LEU A 422 -0.82 7.18 -8.41
CA LEU A 422 -0.98 8.53 -7.82
C LEU A 422 -0.53 9.67 -8.74
N ASN A 423 -0.68 9.55 -10.05
CA ASN A 423 -0.20 10.56 -10.98
C ASN A 423 -1.02 11.86 -10.95
N GLY A 424 -2.25 11.84 -10.40
CA GLY A 424 -2.99 13.06 -10.05
C GLY A 424 -2.38 13.86 -8.89
N VAL A 425 -1.42 13.29 -8.15
CA VAL A 425 -0.64 13.99 -7.11
C VAL A 425 0.66 14.52 -7.69
N ASP A 426 0.85 15.83 -7.62
CA ASP A 426 2.03 16.56 -8.08
C ASP A 426 3.11 16.63 -6.98
N ASN A 427 3.77 15.50 -6.72
CA ASN A 427 4.89 15.42 -5.77
C ASN A 427 6.09 16.23 -6.26
N GLY A 428 6.51 17.22 -5.47
CA GLY A 428 7.62 18.08 -5.79
C GLY A 428 8.84 17.87 -4.90
N ARG A 429 9.92 18.50 -5.33
CA ARG A 429 11.20 18.65 -4.64
C ARG A 429 11.39 20.12 -4.33
N ILE A 430 11.87 20.47 -3.14
CA ILE A 430 12.01 21.87 -2.72
C ILE A 430 13.42 22.11 -2.17
N TRP A 431 14.03 23.21 -2.59
CA TRP A 431 15.25 23.75 -2.01
C TRP A 431 15.00 25.17 -1.52
N PHE A 432 15.62 25.52 -0.41
CA PHE A 432 15.58 26.85 0.19
C PHE A 432 16.97 27.47 0.19
N ASP A 433 17.09 28.69 -0.33
CA ASP A 433 18.34 29.45 -0.42
C ASP A 433 18.32 30.65 0.52
N ASP A 434 18.60 30.41 1.80
CA ASP A 434 18.55 31.40 2.87
C ASP A 434 17.22 32.20 2.86
N LEU A 435 16.10 31.46 2.77
CA LEU A 435 14.73 31.98 2.75
C LEU A 435 14.38 32.56 4.12
N ARG A 436 14.02 33.83 4.18
CA ARG A 436 13.60 34.52 5.40
C ARG A 436 12.11 34.38 5.63
N ILE A 437 11.71 34.03 6.85
CA ILE A 437 10.32 33.98 7.30
C ILE A 437 10.16 34.67 8.67
N PRO A 438 8.99 35.25 8.96
CA PRO A 438 8.74 35.85 10.27
C PRO A 438 8.87 34.84 11.41
N ARG A 439 9.30 35.30 12.60
CA ARG A 439 9.38 34.46 13.81
C ARG A 439 8.04 33.79 14.15
N GLU A 440 6.93 34.46 13.90
CA GLU A 440 5.58 33.97 14.17
C GLU A 440 5.19 32.76 13.29
N ASN A 441 5.96 32.43 12.25
CA ASN A 441 5.74 31.26 11.42
C ASN A 441 6.29 29.95 12.02
N LEU A 442 6.98 30.00 13.17
CA LEU A 442 7.28 28.80 13.96
C LEU A 442 5.99 28.27 14.60
N LEU A 443 5.63 27.02 14.28
CA LEU A 443 4.53 26.30 14.92
C LEU A 443 4.92 25.96 16.38
N ASN A 444 4.46 26.79 17.30
CA ASN A 444 5.05 26.92 18.64
C ASN A 444 4.29 26.22 19.78
N SER A 445 3.48 25.19 19.52
CA SER A 445 2.76 24.48 20.59
C SER A 445 3.69 23.63 21.47
N VAL A 446 4.81 23.15 20.91
CA VAL A 446 5.81 22.32 21.58
C VAL A 446 6.95 23.17 22.15
N ALA A 447 7.48 24.09 21.34
CA ALA A 447 8.57 24.99 21.70
C ALA A 447 8.45 26.31 20.94
N ASP A 448 8.96 27.39 21.51
CA ASP A 448 8.96 28.74 20.94
C ASP A 448 10.35 29.38 21.03
N VAL A 449 10.53 30.50 20.33
CA VAL A 449 11.73 31.33 20.38
C VAL A 449 11.32 32.76 20.68
N SER A 450 11.86 33.35 21.74
CA SER A 450 11.60 34.74 22.08
C SER A 450 12.28 35.70 21.10
N GLN A 451 11.91 36.98 21.12
CA GLN A 451 12.45 37.97 20.19
C GLN A 451 13.98 38.17 20.36
N ASP A 452 14.47 38.06 21.59
CA ASP A 452 15.90 38.10 21.95
C ASP A 452 16.63 36.75 21.73
N GLY A 453 15.97 35.74 21.16
CA GLY A 453 16.60 34.47 20.78
C GLY A 453 16.65 33.41 21.87
N GLN A 454 15.89 33.53 22.96
CA GLN A 454 15.81 32.48 23.97
C GLN A 454 14.91 31.33 23.50
N TYR A 455 15.40 30.10 23.62
CA TYR A 455 14.63 28.89 23.35
C TYR A 455 13.71 28.55 24.53
N LEU A 456 12.41 28.41 24.26
CA LEU A 456 11.38 28.19 25.27
C LEU A 456 10.66 26.87 25.01
N SER A 457 10.62 25.96 25.98
CA SER A 457 9.85 24.72 25.87
C SER A 457 9.41 24.23 27.24
N THR A 458 8.17 23.77 27.34
CA THR A 458 7.64 23.10 28.55
C THR A 458 8.14 21.65 28.64
N ILE A 459 8.50 21.04 27.50
CA ILE A 459 9.08 19.71 27.42
C ILE A 459 10.61 19.83 27.43
N LYS A 460 11.24 19.47 28.55
CA LYS A 460 12.69 19.59 28.75
C LYS A 460 13.48 18.52 28.00
N ASP A 461 12.94 17.31 27.95
CA ASP A 461 13.58 16.16 27.32
C ASP A 461 13.53 16.26 25.78
N PRO A 462 14.68 16.24 25.07
CA PRO A 462 14.73 16.35 23.61
C PRO A 462 13.99 15.21 22.88
N ASP A 463 14.00 14.00 23.43
CA ASP A 463 13.35 12.85 22.79
C ASP A 463 11.83 12.94 22.86
N GLN A 464 11.30 13.38 24.01
CA GLN A 464 9.89 13.68 24.18
C GLN A 464 9.44 14.83 23.28
N ARG A 465 10.27 15.88 23.11
CA ARG A 465 9.98 16.95 22.14
C ARG A 465 9.89 16.42 20.72
N PHE A 466 10.87 15.63 20.29
CA PHE A 466 10.85 15.02 18.97
C PHE A 466 9.60 14.15 18.76
N ALA A 467 9.24 13.32 19.75
CA ALA A 467 8.03 12.51 19.70
C ALA A 467 6.76 13.36 19.58
N ALA A 468 6.69 14.51 20.26
CA ALA A 468 5.58 15.46 20.15
C ALA A 468 5.45 16.05 18.73
N PHE A 469 6.57 16.39 18.08
CA PHE A 469 6.54 16.85 16.68
C PHE A 469 6.12 15.75 15.68
N MET A 470 6.35 14.48 15.99
CA MET A 470 5.92 13.34 15.16
C MET A 470 4.48 12.89 15.42
N ALA A 471 3.88 13.28 16.55
CA ALA A 471 2.54 12.85 16.95
C ALA A 471 1.44 13.07 15.89
N PRO A 472 1.43 14.17 15.08
CA PRO A 472 0.43 14.38 14.04
C PRO A 472 0.36 13.27 12.97
N LEU A 473 1.46 12.54 12.72
CA LEU A 473 1.51 11.44 11.74
C LEU A 473 0.60 10.25 12.11
N VAL A 474 0.20 10.15 13.38
CA VAL A 474 -0.74 9.13 13.84
C VAL A 474 -2.08 9.22 13.08
N PHE A 475 -2.56 10.43 12.78
CA PHE A 475 -3.79 10.62 11.99
C PHE A 475 -3.68 9.93 10.62
N GLY A 476 -2.56 10.14 9.92
CA GLY A 476 -2.30 9.53 8.61
C GLY A 476 -2.42 8.01 8.66
N ARG A 477 -1.85 7.37 9.70
CA ARG A 477 -1.94 5.92 9.92
C ARG A 477 -3.36 5.42 10.14
N VAL A 478 -4.21 6.19 10.83
CA VAL A 478 -5.64 5.86 10.99
C VAL A 478 -6.35 5.85 9.64
N THR A 479 -6.18 6.92 8.85
CA THR A 479 -6.80 7.04 7.52
C THR A 479 -6.32 5.95 6.57
N ILE A 480 -5.02 5.66 6.53
CA ILE A 480 -4.45 4.60 5.68
C ILE A 480 -4.99 3.23 6.08
N SER A 481 -5.03 2.92 7.38
CA SER A 481 -5.59 1.65 7.88
C SER A 481 -7.02 1.46 7.38
N SER A 482 -7.87 2.48 7.53
CA SER A 482 -9.25 2.45 7.03
C SER A 482 -9.30 2.30 5.51
N SER A 483 -8.55 3.11 4.78
CA SER A 483 -8.51 3.14 3.32
C SER A 483 -8.09 1.81 2.71
N ALA A 484 -7.14 1.11 3.33
CA ALA A 484 -6.70 -0.23 2.92
C ALA A 484 -7.85 -1.25 2.96
N VAL A 485 -8.69 -1.19 4.00
CA VAL A 485 -9.86 -2.07 4.14
C VAL A 485 -10.92 -1.76 3.08
N TYR A 486 -11.24 -0.49 2.85
CA TYR A 486 -12.20 -0.10 1.81
C TYR A 486 -11.75 -0.53 0.41
N THR A 487 -10.45 -0.48 0.14
CA THR A 487 -9.91 -0.89 -1.17
C THR A 487 -9.97 -2.41 -1.35
N ALA A 488 -9.70 -3.18 -0.29
CA ALA A 488 -9.90 -4.62 -0.27
C ALA A 488 -11.37 -4.99 -0.52
N LYS A 489 -12.32 -4.25 0.09
CA LYS A 489 -13.76 -4.42 -0.14
C LYS A 489 -14.14 -4.30 -1.62
N ILE A 490 -13.60 -3.30 -2.34
CA ILE A 490 -13.85 -3.12 -3.79
C ILE A 490 -13.35 -4.33 -4.59
N GLY A 491 -12.09 -4.72 -4.38
CA GLY A 491 -11.49 -5.85 -5.09
C GLY A 491 -12.27 -7.15 -4.89
N LEU A 492 -12.65 -7.44 -3.63
CA LEU A 492 -13.41 -8.62 -3.26
C LEU A 492 -14.85 -8.58 -3.78
N ALA A 493 -15.50 -7.42 -3.80
CA ALA A 493 -16.83 -7.28 -4.38
C ALA A 493 -16.83 -7.56 -5.88
N ILE A 494 -15.86 -7.00 -6.61
CA ILE A 494 -15.71 -7.24 -8.05
C ILE A 494 -15.41 -8.72 -8.32
N ALA A 495 -14.41 -9.29 -7.65
CA ALA A 495 -13.98 -10.66 -7.88
C ALA A 495 -15.04 -11.69 -7.49
N THR A 496 -15.74 -11.49 -6.37
CA THR A 496 -16.80 -12.39 -5.92
C THR A 496 -18.00 -12.35 -6.86
N ARG A 497 -18.49 -11.17 -7.23
CA ARG A 497 -19.64 -11.05 -8.16
C ARG A 497 -19.33 -11.63 -9.54
N TYR A 498 -18.12 -11.38 -10.07
CA TYR A 498 -17.68 -12.02 -11.31
C TYR A 498 -17.59 -13.55 -11.16
N SER A 499 -17.09 -14.06 -10.04
CA SER A 499 -16.94 -15.50 -9.80
C SER A 499 -18.28 -16.24 -9.62
N LEU A 500 -19.35 -15.51 -9.24
CA LEU A 500 -20.73 -16.01 -9.15
C LEU A 500 -21.47 -16.04 -10.49
N THR A 501 -20.85 -15.53 -11.57
CA THR A 501 -21.49 -15.45 -12.89
C THR A 501 -20.63 -16.04 -14.00
N ARG A 502 -19.30 -16.03 -13.83
CA ARG A 502 -18.36 -16.63 -14.76
C ARG A 502 -18.31 -18.14 -14.58
N LYS A 503 -18.55 -18.86 -15.67
CA LYS A 503 -18.36 -20.32 -15.75
C LYS A 503 -17.04 -20.65 -16.45
N ALA A 504 -16.37 -21.70 -16.00
CA ALA A 504 -15.16 -22.22 -16.62
C ALA A 504 -15.00 -23.71 -16.29
N PHE A 505 -14.66 -24.51 -17.31
CA PHE A 505 -14.44 -25.95 -17.21
C PHE A 505 -15.66 -26.73 -16.71
N SER A 506 -15.65 -28.05 -16.93
CA SER A 506 -16.67 -28.95 -16.38
C SER A 506 -16.03 -29.99 -15.46
N ILE A 507 -16.79 -30.43 -14.46
CA ILE A 507 -16.39 -31.49 -13.53
C ILE A 507 -16.35 -32.85 -14.25
N THR A 508 -17.23 -33.06 -15.23
CA THR A 508 -17.29 -34.29 -16.03
C THR A 508 -16.93 -34.00 -17.48
N PRO A 509 -16.34 -34.95 -18.23
CA PRO A 509 -16.17 -34.80 -19.66
C PRO A 509 -17.51 -34.47 -20.34
N ASN A 510 -17.54 -33.40 -21.13
CA ASN A 510 -18.73 -32.89 -21.83
C ASN A 510 -19.91 -32.45 -20.94
N GLY A 511 -19.72 -32.29 -19.63
CA GLY A 511 -20.73 -31.70 -18.74
C GLY A 511 -20.85 -30.17 -18.91
N PRO A 512 -21.87 -29.54 -18.28
CA PRO A 512 -21.98 -28.09 -18.28
C PRO A 512 -20.81 -27.45 -17.53
N GLU A 513 -20.46 -26.23 -17.91
CA GLU A 513 -19.45 -25.46 -17.19
C GLU A 513 -19.96 -25.02 -15.81
N VAL A 514 -19.04 -24.96 -14.84
CA VAL A 514 -19.34 -24.65 -13.43
C VAL A 514 -18.92 -23.23 -13.08
N LEU A 515 -19.65 -22.57 -12.19
CA LEU A 515 -19.30 -21.23 -11.68
C LEU A 515 -17.92 -21.26 -11.02
N LEU A 516 -17.13 -20.20 -11.20
CA LEU A 516 -15.81 -20.13 -10.59
C LEU A 516 -15.88 -20.30 -9.06
N LEU A 517 -16.83 -19.64 -8.39
CA LEU A 517 -16.95 -19.70 -6.92
C LEU A 517 -17.47 -21.06 -6.41
N ASP A 518 -17.86 -21.99 -7.28
CA ASP A 518 -18.29 -23.33 -6.87
C ASP A 518 -17.10 -24.30 -6.78
N TYR A 519 -15.94 -23.92 -7.33
CA TYR A 519 -14.70 -24.67 -7.13
C TYR A 519 -14.12 -24.39 -5.73
N PRO A 520 -13.82 -25.43 -4.92
CA PRO A 520 -13.20 -25.24 -3.60
C PRO A 520 -11.88 -24.48 -3.66
N SER A 521 -11.10 -24.65 -4.73
CA SER A 521 -9.86 -23.90 -4.95
C SER A 521 -10.12 -22.39 -5.07
N HIS A 522 -11.20 -21.98 -5.74
CA HIS A 522 -11.54 -20.58 -5.92
C HIS A 522 -12.16 -19.97 -4.65
N GLN A 523 -12.96 -20.76 -3.92
CA GLN A 523 -13.47 -20.39 -2.60
C GLN A 523 -12.33 -20.08 -1.63
N ARG A 524 -11.30 -20.94 -1.57
CA ARG A 524 -10.11 -20.72 -0.73
C ARG A 524 -9.34 -19.45 -1.06
N ARG A 525 -9.43 -18.97 -2.30
CA ARG A 525 -8.76 -17.72 -2.69
C ARG A 525 -9.47 -16.48 -2.17
N LEU A 526 -10.81 -16.48 -2.19
CA LEU A 526 -11.60 -15.27 -1.93
C LEU A 526 -12.24 -15.24 -0.53
N LEU A 527 -12.81 -16.35 -0.05
CA LEU A 527 -13.60 -16.37 1.18
C LEU A 527 -12.78 -16.08 2.45
N PRO A 528 -11.55 -16.60 2.61
CA PRO A 528 -10.67 -16.19 3.72
C PRO A 528 -10.37 -14.69 3.72
N LEU A 529 -10.13 -14.10 2.54
CA LEU A 529 -9.85 -12.67 2.39
C LEU A 529 -11.09 -11.81 2.71
N ILE A 530 -12.29 -12.27 2.38
CA ILE A 530 -13.55 -11.63 2.83
C ILE A 530 -13.59 -11.63 4.35
N ALA A 531 -13.33 -12.77 5.00
CA ALA A 531 -13.39 -12.85 6.46
C ALA A 531 -12.36 -11.96 7.16
N GLN A 532 -11.12 -11.94 6.66
CA GLN A 532 -10.08 -11.01 7.11
C GLN A 532 -10.50 -9.54 6.92
N THR A 533 -11.12 -9.19 5.79
CA THR A 533 -11.60 -7.82 5.51
C THR A 533 -12.72 -7.39 6.47
N TYR A 534 -13.60 -8.32 6.88
CA TYR A 534 -14.60 -8.08 7.92
C TYR A 534 -13.94 -7.80 9.27
N ALA A 535 -13.00 -8.65 9.69
CA ALA A 535 -12.28 -8.46 10.95
C ALA A 535 -11.53 -7.12 10.99
N MET A 536 -10.87 -6.80 9.89
CA MET A 536 -10.14 -5.55 9.74
C MET A 536 -11.05 -4.32 9.61
N SER A 537 -12.31 -4.47 9.19
CA SER A 537 -13.31 -3.39 9.22
C SER A 537 -13.63 -2.99 10.66
N PHE A 538 -13.84 -3.96 11.56
CA PHE A 538 -14.02 -3.67 12.99
C PHE A 538 -12.77 -3.01 13.59
N ALA A 539 -11.58 -3.49 13.25
CA ALA A 539 -10.31 -2.93 13.69
C ALA A 539 -10.11 -1.48 13.22
N GLY A 540 -10.42 -1.18 11.96
CA GLY A 540 -10.36 0.18 11.40
C GLY A 540 -11.34 1.13 12.09
N ASN A 541 -12.58 0.68 12.35
CA ASN A 541 -13.58 1.48 13.07
C ASN A 541 -13.20 1.71 14.54
N TYR A 542 -12.65 0.68 15.22
CA TYR A 542 -12.08 0.83 16.55
C TYR A 542 -10.97 1.87 16.57
N LEU A 543 -10.04 1.82 15.61
CA LEU A 543 -8.92 2.76 15.54
C LEU A 543 -9.38 4.21 15.33
N LYS A 544 -10.39 4.45 14.48
CA LYS A 544 -11.02 5.77 14.34
C LYS A 544 -11.62 6.24 15.65
N ARG A 545 -12.40 5.40 16.34
CA ARG A 545 -12.99 5.73 17.66
C ARG A 545 -11.91 6.07 18.69
N LEU A 546 -10.89 5.22 18.80
CA LEU A 546 -9.76 5.42 19.71
C LEU A 546 -9.03 6.74 19.43
N TYR A 547 -8.90 7.12 18.15
CA TYR A 547 -8.30 8.39 17.77
C TYR A 547 -9.20 9.58 18.14
N VAL A 548 -10.48 9.58 17.78
CA VAL A 548 -11.34 10.74 18.01
C VAL A 548 -11.68 10.98 19.48
N THR A 549 -11.61 9.95 20.32
CA THR A 549 -11.77 10.05 21.78
C THR A 549 -10.43 10.11 22.54
N ARG A 550 -9.34 10.38 21.82
CA ARG A 550 -7.98 10.41 22.37
C ARG A 550 -7.86 11.34 23.58
N THR A 551 -7.19 10.83 24.60
CA THR A 551 -6.70 11.58 25.76
C THR A 551 -5.17 11.53 25.81
N PRO A 552 -4.48 12.41 26.57
CA PRO A 552 -3.03 12.33 26.72
C PRO A 552 -2.51 10.95 27.15
N ALA A 553 -3.27 10.24 27.99
CA ALA A 553 -2.92 8.88 28.44
C ALA A 553 -3.01 7.82 27.32
N SER A 554 -3.85 8.05 26.31
CA SER A 554 -4.07 7.10 25.22
C SER A 554 -3.05 7.19 24.07
N TYR A 555 -2.22 8.25 24.00
CA TYR A 555 -1.32 8.47 22.86
C TYR A 555 -0.34 7.33 22.59
N LYS A 556 0.23 6.72 23.65
CA LYS A 556 1.10 5.55 23.50
C LYS A 556 0.34 4.38 22.87
N THR A 557 -0.87 4.09 23.35
CA THR A 557 -1.73 3.03 22.81
C THR A 557 -2.12 3.30 21.37
N ILE A 558 -2.55 4.51 21.04
CA ILE A 558 -2.92 4.88 19.67
C ILE A 558 -1.71 4.74 18.75
N HIS A 559 -0.52 5.19 19.16
CA HIS A 559 0.68 5.04 18.37
C HIS A 559 1.00 3.56 18.07
N VAL A 560 0.96 2.68 19.07
CA VAL A 560 1.26 1.25 18.88
C VAL A 560 0.18 0.56 18.04
N VAL A 561 -1.11 0.76 18.36
CA VAL A 561 -2.22 0.13 17.63
C VAL A 561 -2.29 0.62 16.19
N SER A 562 -2.15 1.94 15.96
CA SER A 562 -2.14 2.48 14.58
C SER A 562 -0.96 1.97 13.77
N SER A 563 0.21 1.75 14.39
CA SER A 563 1.38 1.19 13.71
C SER A 563 1.15 -0.27 13.31
N ALA A 564 0.61 -1.09 14.22
CA ALA A 564 0.27 -2.48 13.97
C ALA A 564 -0.82 -2.60 12.88
N PHE A 565 -1.92 -1.86 13.02
CA PHE A 565 -3.03 -1.93 12.09
C PHE A 565 -2.66 -1.38 10.72
N LYS A 566 -1.95 -0.26 10.63
CA LYS A 566 -1.52 0.26 9.34
C LYS A 566 -0.68 -0.76 8.59
N ALA A 567 0.27 -1.40 9.26
CA ALA A 567 1.12 -2.41 8.63
C ALA A 567 0.32 -3.65 8.19
N THR A 568 -0.47 -4.25 9.10
CA THR A 568 -1.26 -5.46 8.80
C THR A 568 -2.33 -5.22 7.73
N LEU A 569 -3.11 -4.15 7.84
CA LEU A 569 -4.24 -3.89 6.93
C LEU A 569 -3.76 -3.52 5.52
N THR A 570 -2.62 -2.83 5.39
CA THR A 570 -2.07 -2.51 4.06
C THR A 570 -1.44 -3.72 3.38
N TRP A 571 -0.76 -4.61 4.12
CA TRP A 571 -0.31 -5.90 3.57
C TRP A 571 -1.49 -6.78 3.15
N HIS A 572 -2.56 -6.82 3.95
CA HIS A 572 -3.80 -7.51 3.59
C HIS A 572 -4.41 -6.95 2.30
N ASN A 573 -4.48 -5.63 2.15
CA ASN A 573 -4.99 -5.01 0.93
C ASN A 573 -4.16 -5.41 -0.31
N MET A 574 -2.83 -5.36 -0.24
CA MET A 574 -1.97 -5.74 -1.36
C MET A 574 -2.12 -7.21 -1.75
N ARG A 575 -2.18 -8.10 -0.77
CA ARG A 575 -2.47 -9.52 -1.00
C ARG A 575 -3.85 -9.70 -1.63
N THR A 576 -4.85 -9.01 -1.09
CA THR A 576 -6.24 -9.13 -1.54
C THR A 576 -6.40 -8.68 -2.98
N LEU A 577 -5.84 -7.52 -3.35
CA LEU A 577 -5.92 -7.02 -4.72
C LEU A 577 -5.16 -7.93 -5.70
N GLN A 578 -4.01 -8.48 -5.30
CA GLN A 578 -3.28 -9.44 -6.13
C GLN A 578 -4.13 -10.69 -6.40
N GLU A 579 -4.68 -11.30 -5.35
CA GLU A 579 -5.53 -12.49 -5.48
C GLU A 579 -6.80 -12.20 -6.30
N CYS A 580 -7.48 -11.09 -6.03
CA CYS A 580 -8.67 -10.70 -6.78
C CYS A 580 -8.36 -10.51 -8.28
N ARG A 581 -7.23 -9.87 -8.61
CA ARG A 581 -6.79 -9.67 -10.01
C ARG A 581 -6.57 -11.00 -10.72
N GLU A 582 -5.96 -11.96 -10.05
CA GLU A 582 -5.71 -13.29 -10.60
C GLU A 582 -6.98 -14.14 -10.66
N ALA A 583 -7.89 -14.01 -9.70
CA ALA A 583 -9.16 -14.74 -9.64
C ALA A 583 -10.11 -14.39 -10.79
N ILE A 584 -10.00 -13.19 -11.37
CA ILE A 584 -10.79 -12.78 -12.52
C ILE A 584 -10.07 -12.98 -13.87
N GLY A 585 -8.90 -13.61 -13.86
CA GLY A 585 -8.14 -13.96 -15.07
C GLY A 585 -7.73 -12.75 -15.91
N GLY A 586 -7.81 -12.88 -17.24
CA GLY A 586 -7.41 -11.80 -18.17
C GLY A 586 -8.21 -10.51 -18.00
N GLN A 587 -9.45 -10.58 -17.48
CA GLN A 587 -10.24 -9.40 -17.18
C GLN A 587 -9.59 -8.52 -16.10
N GLY A 588 -8.78 -9.10 -15.21
CA GLY A 588 -8.06 -8.34 -14.18
C GLY A 588 -6.94 -7.46 -14.69
N LEU A 589 -6.53 -7.60 -15.96
CA LEU A 589 -5.55 -6.72 -16.62
C LEU A 589 -6.19 -5.49 -17.28
N LYS A 590 -7.51 -5.50 -17.50
CA LYS A 590 -8.23 -4.39 -18.14
C LYS A 590 -8.38 -3.24 -17.13
N THR A 591 -7.93 -2.04 -17.48
CA THR A 591 -8.00 -0.86 -16.60
C THR A 591 -9.42 -0.49 -16.20
N GLU A 592 -10.40 -0.70 -17.09
CA GLU A 592 -11.83 -0.55 -16.82
C GLU A 592 -12.32 -1.41 -15.64
N ASN A 593 -11.63 -2.52 -15.34
CA ASN A 593 -11.99 -3.41 -14.24
C ASN A 593 -11.34 -3.04 -12.91
N ARG A 594 -10.59 -1.92 -12.88
CA ARG A 594 -10.05 -1.20 -11.72
C ARG A 594 -9.04 -1.94 -10.83
N ILE A 595 -9.13 -3.25 -10.63
CA ILE A 595 -8.31 -3.98 -9.64
C ILE A 595 -6.80 -3.77 -9.88
N GLY A 596 -6.32 -3.85 -11.12
CA GLY A 596 -4.91 -3.58 -11.44
C GLY A 596 -4.48 -2.14 -11.17
N GLN A 597 -5.38 -1.17 -11.38
CA GLN A 597 -5.14 0.25 -11.09
C GLN A 597 -5.09 0.48 -9.58
N LEU A 598 -6.07 -0.04 -8.84
CA LEU A 598 -6.09 0.01 -7.37
C LEU A 598 -4.81 -0.58 -6.78
N LYS A 599 -4.33 -1.73 -7.29
CA LYS A 599 -3.06 -2.31 -6.83
C LYS A 599 -1.89 -1.33 -7.01
N SER A 600 -1.81 -0.68 -8.16
CA SER A 600 -0.70 0.22 -8.50
C SER A 600 -0.76 1.53 -7.70
N GLU A 601 -1.95 2.05 -7.44
CA GLU A 601 -2.14 3.28 -6.67
C GLU A 601 -1.90 3.07 -5.17
N TYR A 602 -2.38 1.96 -4.60
CA TYR A 602 -2.36 1.73 -3.16
C TYR A 602 -1.09 1.05 -2.64
N ASP A 603 -0.19 0.58 -3.52
CA ASP A 603 1.09 -0.05 -3.15
C ASP A 603 1.94 0.84 -2.22
N VAL A 604 1.91 2.16 -2.46
CA VAL A 604 2.59 3.18 -1.64
C VAL A 604 2.20 3.15 -0.17
N GLN A 605 1.00 2.64 0.16
CA GLN A 605 0.52 2.57 1.53
C GLN A 605 1.35 1.68 2.42
N SER A 606 2.08 0.71 1.87
CA SER A 606 3.04 -0.09 2.62
C SER A 606 4.33 0.66 2.99
N THR A 607 4.58 1.83 2.38
CA THR A 607 5.84 2.59 2.52
C THR A 607 5.66 3.90 3.28
N PHE A 608 4.71 4.75 2.89
CA PHE A 608 4.56 6.07 3.53
C PHE A 608 3.95 6.01 4.94
N GLU A 609 4.01 7.10 5.70
CA GLU A 609 3.55 7.18 7.10
C GLU A 609 4.19 6.13 8.04
N GLY A 610 5.37 5.65 7.63
CA GLY A 610 6.16 4.62 8.29
C GLY A 610 6.18 3.33 7.47
N ASP A 611 7.39 2.88 7.10
CA ASP A 611 7.60 1.56 6.48
C ASP A 611 7.00 0.45 7.37
N ASN A 612 6.27 -0.48 6.77
CA ASN A 612 5.53 -1.49 7.53
C ASN A 612 6.44 -2.37 8.41
N LYS A 613 7.66 -2.71 7.97
CA LYS A 613 8.59 -3.51 8.78
C LYS A 613 9.14 -2.70 9.95
N VAL A 614 9.50 -1.44 9.71
CA VAL A 614 9.93 -0.51 10.76
C VAL A 614 8.81 -0.30 11.80
N LEU A 615 7.56 -0.15 11.36
CA LEU A 615 6.41 -0.02 12.25
C LEU A 615 6.20 -1.28 13.10
N MET A 616 6.30 -2.48 12.52
CA MET A 616 6.21 -3.72 13.30
C MET A 616 7.30 -3.82 14.37
N GLN A 617 8.52 -3.38 14.08
CA GLN A 617 9.58 -3.30 15.09
C GLN A 617 9.25 -2.28 16.20
N GLN A 618 8.60 -1.15 15.87
CA GLN A 618 8.15 -0.17 16.87
C GLN A 618 7.11 -0.78 17.83
N VAL A 619 6.17 -1.58 17.31
CA VAL A 619 5.19 -2.30 18.12
C VAL A 619 5.90 -3.22 19.11
N SER A 620 6.77 -4.10 18.63
CA SER A 620 7.45 -5.09 19.47
C SER A 620 8.35 -4.46 20.53
N LYS A 621 9.06 -3.38 20.18
CA LYS A 621 9.84 -2.58 21.15
C LYS A 621 8.96 -1.96 22.23
N ALA A 622 7.78 -1.45 21.87
CA ALA A 622 6.85 -0.87 22.83
C ALA A 622 6.27 -1.92 23.79
N LEU A 623 5.94 -3.11 23.29
CA LEU A 623 5.47 -4.24 24.10
C LEU A 623 6.55 -4.71 25.07
N LEU A 624 7.79 -4.88 24.60
CA LEU A 624 8.92 -5.25 25.44
C LEU A 624 9.20 -4.21 26.53
N SER A 625 9.15 -2.92 26.19
CA SER A 625 9.35 -1.84 27.15
C SER A 625 8.31 -1.88 28.28
N GLU A 626 7.03 -2.08 27.94
CA GLU A 626 5.96 -2.23 28.94
C GLU A 626 6.19 -3.47 29.81
N PHE A 627 6.53 -4.59 29.17
CA PHE A 627 6.79 -5.87 29.82
C PHE A 627 7.91 -5.82 30.85
N VAL A 628 9.08 -5.31 30.44
CA VAL A 628 10.26 -5.18 31.30
C VAL A 628 10.02 -4.18 32.42
N SER A 629 9.35 -3.06 32.13
CA SER A 629 8.97 -2.06 33.14
C SER A 629 8.06 -2.65 34.22
N ALA A 630 7.03 -3.40 33.83
CA ALA A 630 6.10 -4.03 34.76
C ALA A 630 6.79 -5.10 35.62
N LYS A 631 7.58 -5.99 35.01
CA LYS A 631 8.39 -7.00 35.73
C LYS A 631 9.35 -6.35 36.73
N LYS A 632 10.12 -5.34 36.31
CA LYS A 632 11.07 -4.63 37.18
C LYS A 632 10.37 -3.96 38.36
N LYS A 633 9.19 -3.38 38.15
CA LYS A 633 8.40 -2.71 39.18
C LYS A 633 7.54 -3.67 40.02
N LYS A 634 7.53 -4.97 39.71
CA LYS A 634 6.64 -5.98 40.31
C LYS A 634 5.17 -5.55 40.28
N ARG A 635 4.73 -4.97 39.16
CA ARG A 635 3.35 -4.50 38.94
C ARG A 635 2.65 -5.35 37.89
N PRO A 636 1.31 -5.50 37.97
CA PRO A 636 0.56 -6.12 36.88
C PRO A 636 0.72 -5.32 35.60
N LEU A 637 0.72 -6.02 34.46
CA LEU A 637 0.72 -5.42 33.13
C LEU A 637 -0.59 -4.65 32.93
N LYS A 638 -0.48 -3.40 32.47
CA LYS A 638 -1.60 -2.52 32.16
C LYS A 638 -1.29 -1.76 30.88
N GLY A 639 -2.20 -1.79 29.92
CA GLY A 639 -2.06 -1.16 28.61
C GLY A 639 -1.56 -2.10 27.53
N LEU A 640 -1.74 -1.66 26.28
CA LEU A 640 -1.38 -2.39 25.06
C LEU A 640 -1.97 -3.81 24.99
N GLY A 641 -3.08 -4.11 25.67
CA GLY A 641 -3.71 -5.42 25.61
C GLY A 641 -2.92 -6.55 26.29
N LEU A 642 -1.84 -6.23 27.02
CA LEU A 642 -0.98 -7.19 27.72
C LEU A 642 -1.59 -7.68 29.05
N GLU A 643 -2.78 -7.18 29.43
CA GLU A 643 -3.47 -7.55 30.66
C GLU A 643 -3.74 -9.06 30.75
N HIS A 644 -3.94 -9.71 29.60
CA HIS A 644 -4.15 -11.15 29.51
C HIS A 644 -2.96 -11.96 30.07
N MET A 645 -1.74 -11.40 30.12
CA MET A 645 -0.56 -12.05 30.69
C MET A 645 -0.55 -12.08 32.23
N ASN A 646 -1.42 -11.30 32.89
CA ASN A 646 -1.57 -11.36 34.35
C ASN A 646 -2.31 -12.63 34.80
N ASN A 647 -3.04 -13.29 33.89
CA ASN A 647 -3.76 -14.52 34.13
C ASN A 647 -2.86 -15.76 33.91
N PRO A 648 -3.25 -16.96 34.39
CA PRO A 648 -2.56 -18.20 34.09
C PRO A 648 -2.31 -18.40 32.59
N CYS A 649 -1.27 -19.14 32.24
CA CYS A 649 -0.97 -19.44 30.83
C CYS A 649 -2.10 -20.27 30.23
N PRO A 650 -2.65 -19.90 29.07
CA PRO A 650 -3.66 -20.71 28.39
C PRO A 650 -3.13 -22.12 28.10
N VAL A 651 -4.01 -23.12 28.21
CA VAL A 651 -3.70 -24.52 27.94
C VAL A 651 -4.49 -24.96 26.72
N ILE A 652 -3.77 -25.30 25.65
CA ILE A 652 -4.37 -25.70 24.38
C ILE A 652 -4.70 -27.18 24.40
N PRO A 653 -5.92 -27.58 23.98
CA PRO A 653 -6.28 -29.00 23.90
C PRO A 653 -5.34 -29.78 22.99
N SER A 654 -4.95 -30.98 23.42
CA SER A 654 -4.04 -31.84 22.65
C SER A 654 -4.64 -32.31 21.32
N LYS A 655 -5.98 -32.42 21.24
CA LYS A 655 -6.73 -32.74 20.02
C LYS A 655 -7.77 -31.66 19.77
N LEU A 656 -7.71 -31.05 18.59
CA LEU A 656 -8.68 -30.04 18.17
C LEU A 656 -9.85 -30.67 17.42
N THR A 657 -11.06 -30.23 17.77
CA THR A 657 -12.30 -30.56 17.06
C THR A 657 -12.82 -29.32 16.34
N SER A 658 -13.74 -29.51 15.39
CA SER A 658 -14.44 -28.40 14.72
C SER A 658 -15.12 -27.45 15.72
N SER A 659 -15.73 -27.98 16.80
CA SER A 659 -16.35 -27.16 17.84
C SER A 659 -15.33 -26.38 18.68
N ALA A 660 -14.18 -26.97 18.99
CA ALA A 660 -13.11 -26.27 19.70
C ALA A 660 -12.52 -25.14 18.85
N LEU A 661 -12.21 -25.39 17.57
CA LEU A 661 -11.66 -24.39 16.65
C LEU A 661 -12.56 -23.17 16.47
N ARG A 662 -13.88 -23.34 16.61
CA ARG A 662 -14.89 -22.27 16.46
C ARG A 662 -15.24 -21.57 17.78
N SER A 663 -14.80 -22.09 18.93
CA SER A 663 -15.13 -21.48 20.22
C SER A 663 -14.33 -20.21 20.47
N ILE A 664 -14.96 -19.22 21.10
CA ILE A 664 -14.30 -17.95 21.45
C ILE A 664 -13.14 -18.21 22.41
N ASP A 665 -13.34 -19.09 23.40
CA ASP A 665 -12.32 -19.43 24.40
C ASP A 665 -11.03 -19.95 23.75
N PHE A 666 -11.12 -20.96 22.87
CA PHE A 666 -9.95 -21.50 22.19
C PHE A 666 -9.27 -20.44 21.32
N GLN A 667 -10.06 -19.68 20.54
CA GLN A 667 -9.53 -18.67 19.62
C GLN A 667 -8.79 -17.54 20.37
N MET A 668 -9.32 -17.12 21.52
CA MET A 668 -8.64 -16.16 22.38
C MET A 668 -7.40 -16.76 23.04
N ASP A 669 -7.50 -17.98 23.57
CA ASP A 669 -6.42 -18.66 24.28
C ASP A 669 -5.21 -18.93 23.39
N ILE A 670 -5.41 -19.41 22.16
CA ILE A 670 -4.30 -19.73 21.23
C ILE A 670 -3.56 -18.46 20.78
N LEU A 671 -4.27 -17.36 20.54
CA LEU A 671 -3.65 -16.09 20.15
C LEU A 671 -2.97 -15.39 21.34
N CYS A 672 -3.57 -15.46 22.54
CA CYS A 672 -2.94 -14.99 23.78
C CYS A 672 -1.68 -15.81 24.11
N LEU A 673 -1.70 -17.12 23.91
CA LEU A 673 -0.53 -17.98 24.11
C LEU A 673 0.61 -17.57 23.18
N ARG A 674 0.32 -17.38 21.87
CA ARG A 674 1.31 -16.95 20.89
C ARG A 674 1.96 -15.62 21.27
N GLU A 675 1.16 -14.59 21.57
CA GLU A 675 1.69 -13.26 21.96
C GLU A 675 2.53 -13.36 23.24
N ARG A 676 2.01 -14.06 24.26
CA ARG A 676 2.69 -14.24 25.55
C ARG A 676 4.04 -14.93 25.39
N ASP A 677 4.10 -16.03 24.65
CA ASP A 677 5.33 -16.80 24.46
C ASP A 677 6.36 -16.03 23.64
N LEU A 678 5.96 -15.42 22.51
CA LEU A 678 6.84 -14.60 21.69
C LEU A 678 7.43 -13.41 22.45
N LEU A 679 6.64 -12.74 23.29
CA LEU A 679 7.13 -11.64 24.12
C LEU A 679 8.13 -12.12 25.19
N ASN A 680 7.90 -13.28 25.80
CA ASN A 680 8.86 -13.87 26.73
C ASN A 680 10.17 -14.25 26.02
N ARG A 681 10.10 -14.87 24.84
CA ARG A 681 11.28 -15.23 24.03
C ARG A 681 12.05 -13.99 23.59
N PHE A 682 11.35 -12.97 23.08
CA PHE A 682 11.97 -11.71 22.67
C PHE A 682 12.68 -11.04 23.85
N SER A 683 12.04 -11.01 25.03
CA SER A 683 12.66 -10.48 26.25
C SER A 683 13.90 -11.28 26.66
N ALA A 684 13.86 -12.61 26.56
CA ALA A 684 14.99 -13.48 26.93
C ALA A 684 16.17 -13.30 25.99
N GLU A 685 15.95 -13.30 24.67
CA GLU A 685 17.01 -13.18 23.67
C GLU A 685 17.65 -11.79 23.69
N VAL A 686 16.87 -10.72 23.85
CA VAL A 686 17.42 -9.37 24.07
C VAL A 686 18.29 -9.33 25.33
N SER A 687 17.82 -9.94 26.43
CA SER A 687 18.60 -9.98 27.68
C SER A 687 19.90 -10.78 27.52
N GLN A 688 19.89 -11.85 26.71
CA GLN A 688 21.07 -12.65 26.41
C GLN A 688 22.13 -11.80 25.67
N TYR A 689 21.75 -11.11 24.59
CA TYR A 689 22.68 -10.24 23.87
C TYR A 689 23.23 -9.11 24.76
N GLN A 690 22.38 -8.54 25.62
CA GLN A 690 22.82 -7.53 26.59
C GLN A 690 23.83 -8.10 27.59
N ALA A 691 23.64 -9.35 28.05
CA ALA A 691 24.59 -10.03 28.92
C ALA A 691 25.93 -10.33 28.23
N GLU A 692 25.92 -10.48 26.90
CA GLU A 692 27.11 -10.60 26.05
C GLU A 692 27.79 -9.24 25.74
N GLY A 693 27.29 -8.14 26.31
CA GLY A 693 27.85 -6.79 26.14
C GLY A 693 27.40 -6.05 24.88
N VAL A 694 26.42 -6.60 24.15
CA VAL A 694 25.84 -5.94 22.97
C VAL A 694 24.92 -4.80 23.42
N SER A 695 24.97 -3.65 22.73
CA SER A 695 24.09 -2.53 23.06
C SER A 695 22.61 -2.91 22.86
N THR A 696 21.70 -2.23 23.57
CA THR A 696 20.26 -2.50 23.45
C THR A 696 19.75 -2.33 22.02
N GLU A 697 20.24 -1.30 21.31
CA GLU A 697 19.87 -0.99 19.93
C GLU A 697 20.34 -2.08 18.97
N GLN A 698 21.56 -2.57 19.15
CA GLN A 698 22.12 -3.66 18.36
C GLN A 698 21.43 -4.99 18.69
N ALA A 699 21.15 -5.28 19.96
CA ALA A 699 20.39 -6.46 20.39
C ALA A 699 19.02 -6.51 19.72
N PHE A 700 18.29 -5.38 19.65
CA PHE A 700 17.01 -5.30 18.92
C PHE A 700 17.14 -5.58 17.43
N THR A 701 18.27 -5.21 16.82
CA THR A 701 18.50 -5.44 15.39
C THR A 701 18.83 -6.90 15.11
N LEU A 702 19.58 -7.55 16.00
CA LEU A 702 19.92 -8.97 15.89
C LEU A 702 18.72 -9.89 16.14
N THR A 703 17.77 -9.46 16.98
CA THR A 703 16.57 -10.23 17.37
C THR A 703 15.34 -9.94 16.48
N TYR A 704 15.54 -9.42 15.26
CA TYR A 704 14.45 -8.89 14.43
C TYR A 704 13.38 -9.93 14.05
N GLN A 705 13.74 -11.21 13.94
CA GLN A 705 12.82 -12.28 13.50
C GLN A 705 11.69 -12.48 14.53
N ILE A 706 12.05 -12.67 15.80
CA ILE A 706 11.06 -12.80 16.89
C ILE A 706 10.30 -11.48 17.06
N ALA A 707 10.97 -10.34 16.91
CA ALA A 707 10.30 -9.04 16.96
C ALA A 707 9.23 -8.91 15.86
N GLU A 708 9.47 -9.40 14.64
CA GLU A 708 8.47 -9.36 13.58
C GLU A 708 7.27 -10.26 13.88
N ASP A 709 7.52 -11.49 14.34
CA ASP A 709 6.46 -12.43 14.70
C ASP A 709 5.60 -11.89 15.87
N LEU A 710 6.24 -11.27 16.87
CA LEU A 710 5.54 -10.64 18.00
C LEU A 710 4.64 -9.48 17.55
N GLY A 711 5.11 -8.65 16.61
CA GLY A 711 4.33 -7.53 16.09
C GLY A 711 3.06 -8.00 15.37
N LYS A 712 3.17 -9.09 14.59
CA LYS A 712 2.01 -9.75 13.97
C LYS A 712 1.08 -10.38 15.00
N ALA A 713 1.64 -11.06 16.01
CA ALA A 713 0.86 -11.69 17.06
C ALA A 713 -0.01 -10.69 17.82
N PHE A 714 0.55 -9.52 18.14
CA PHE A 714 -0.19 -8.39 18.73
C PHE A 714 -1.31 -7.90 17.82
N ALA A 715 -1.01 -7.67 16.53
CA ALA A 715 -2.00 -7.15 15.59
C ALA A 715 -3.20 -8.10 15.44
N ASP A 716 -2.94 -9.40 15.27
CA ASP A 716 -4.00 -10.40 15.07
C ASP A 716 -4.92 -10.53 16.28
N LEU A 717 -4.35 -10.52 17.50
CA LEU A 717 -5.10 -10.58 18.75
C LEU A 717 -5.91 -9.30 18.98
N ALA A 718 -5.31 -8.14 18.70
CA ALA A 718 -6.01 -6.87 18.78
C ALA A 718 -7.19 -6.80 17.78
N ILE A 719 -7.00 -7.27 16.55
CA ILE A 719 -8.08 -7.38 15.55
C ILE A 719 -9.20 -8.32 16.06
N LEU A 720 -8.86 -9.50 16.57
CA LEU A 720 -9.86 -10.44 17.11
C LEU A 720 -10.68 -9.82 18.24
N ARG A 721 -10.04 -9.10 19.17
CA ARG A 721 -10.75 -8.40 20.25
C ARG A 721 -11.74 -7.37 19.71
N THR A 722 -11.34 -6.57 18.72
CA THR A 722 -12.27 -5.59 18.11
C THR A 722 -13.42 -6.26 17.37
N PHE A 723 -13.21 -7.45 16.79
CA PHE A 723 -14.27 -8.23 16.18
C PHE A 723 -15.28 -8.68 17.24
N LEU A 724 -14.79 -9.29 18.32
CA LEU A 724 -15.62 -9.82 19.40
C LEU A 724 -16.45 -8.72 20.07
N GLU A 725 -15.88 -7.54 20.28
CA GLU A 725 -16.63 -6.36 20.75
C GLU A 725 -17.79 -6.01 19.80
N GLY A 726 -17.55 -6.02 18.49
CA GLY A 726 -18.59 -5.78 17.49
C GLY A 726 -19.67 -6.86 17.49
N GLU A 727 -19.27 -8.14 17.52
CA GLU A 727 -20.17 -9.30 17.57
C GLU A 727 -21.04 -9.33 18.83
N GLU A 728 -20.48 -8.94 19.99
CA GLU A 728 -21.20 -8.89 21.26
C GLU A 728 -22.33 -7.85 21.23
N THR A 729 -22.07 -6.69 20.64
CA THR A 729 -23.06 -5.58 20.54
C THR A 729 -24.23 -5.86 19.61
N GLU A 730 -24.14 -6.86 18.73
CA GLU A 730 -25.22 -7.23 17.82
C GLU A 730 -26.32 -8.00 18.56
N SER A 731 -27.59 -7.72 18.28
CA SER A 731 -28.72 -8.41 18.93
C SER A 731 -29.44 -9.38 18.00
N ALA A 732 -29.37 -9.15 16.67
CA ALA A 732 -30.00 -9.99 15.68
C ALA A 732 -29.26 -11.32 15.54
N ARG A 733 -29.97 -12.41 15.83
CA ARG A 733 -29.42 -13.78 15.80
C ARG A 733 -28.78 -14.12 14.45
N GLN A 734 -29.43 -13.78 13.34
CA GLN A 734 -28.92 -14.07 11.99
C GLN A 734 -27.57 -13.37 11.71
N LEU A 735 -27.41 -12.12 12.17
CA LEU A 735 -26.16 -11.38 12.04
C LEU A 735 -25.08 -11.96 12.95
N LYS A 736 -25.42 -12.33 14.19
CA LYS A 736 -24.51 -13.03 15.09
C LYS A 736 -24.01 -14.36 14.52
N ASP A 737 -24.91 -15.15 13.93
CA ASP A 737 -24.56 -16.46 13.36
C ASP A 737 -23.54 -16.31 12.20
N ILE A 738 -23.77 -15.37 11.27
CA ILE A 738 -22.82 -15.12 10.17
C ILE A 738 -21.52 -14.47 10.67
N LEU A 739 -21.58 -13.56 11.66
CA LEU A 739 -20.38 -12.96 12.26
C LEU A 739 -19.51 -14.02 12.94
N SER A 740 -20.11 -14.98 13.64
CA SER A 740 -19.39 -16.11 14.27
C SER A 740 -18.70 -17.00 13.23
N LEU A 741 -19.35 -17.24 12.08
CA LEU A 741 -18.77 -18.00 10.97
C LEU A 741 -17.59 -17.25 10.34
N VAL A 742 -17.75 -15.94 10.11
CA VAL A 742 -16.71 -15.05 9.59
C VAL A 742 -15.52 -14.94 10.56
N ARG A 743 -15.77 -14.79 11.87
CA ARG A 743 -14.72 -14.80 12.90
C ARG A 743 -13.94 -16.11 12.91
N SER A 744 -14.66 -17.23 12.84
CA SER A 744 -14.03 -18.56 12.82
C SER A 744 -13.15 -18.73 11.58
N MET A 745 -13.60 -18.24 10.42
CA MET A 745 -12.80 -18.23 9.20
C MET A 745 -11.56 -17.34 9.34
N TYR A 746 -11.69 -16.15 9.91
CA TYR A 746 -10.55 -15.27 10.19
C TYR A 746 -9.49 -15.98 11.06
N VAL A 747 -9.89 -16.50 12.22
CA VAL A 747 -8.93 -17.10 13.16
C VAL A 747 -8.31 -18.38 12.59
N THR A 748 -9.10 -19.28 12.01
CA THR A 748 -8.56 -20.52 11.43
C THR A 748 -7.63 -20.27 10.24
N THR A 749 -7.89 -19.22 9.45
CA THR A 749 -6.96 -18.77 8.39
C THR A 749 -5.65 -18.25 9.00
N THR A 750 -5.72 -17.43 10.06
CA THR A 750 -4.51 -16.98 10.78
C THR A 750 -3.68 -18.16 11.32
N LEU A 751 -4.35 -19.18 11.86
CA LEU A 751 -3.69 -20.41 12.33
C LEU A 751 -3.06 -21.23 11.19
N GLU A 752 -3.70 -21.31 10.02
CA GLU A 752 -3.19 -22.05 8.85
C GLU A 752 -1.98 -21.36 8.21
N GLU A 753 -2.00 -20.04 8.11
CA GLU A 753 -1.05 -19.27 7.30
C GLU A 753 0.21 -18.85 8.06
N ASP A 754 0.10 -18.60 9.36
CA ASP A 754 1.25 -18.19 10.16
C ASP A 754 2.07 -19.39 10.63
N SER A 755 3.21 -19.58 9.98
CA SER A 755 4.18 -20.63 10.35
C SER A 755 4.67 -20.56 11.81
N ALA A 756 4.49 -19.42 12.53
CA ALA A 756 4.83 -19.31 13.94
C ALA A 756 4.12 -20.37 14.81
N PHE A 757 2.90 -20.78 14.46
CA PHE A 757 2.16 -21.79 15.21
C PHE A 757 2.84 -23.17 15.22
N LEU A 758 3.50 -23.54 14.13
CA LEU A 758 4.31 -24.76 14.06
C LEU A 758 5.74 -24.53 14.56
N ARG A 759 6.36 -23.41 14.16
CA ARG A 759 7.76 -23.07 14.49
C ARG A 759 8.02 -23.07 16.00
N TYR A 760 7.08 -22.54 16.77
CA TYR A 760 7.18 -22.43 18.23
C TYR A 760 6.36 -23.48 18.99
N GLY A 761 5.72 -24.42 18.27
CA GLY A 761 5.02 -25.56 18.87
C GLY A 761 3.68 -25.25 19.53
N TYR A 762 2.99 -24.18 19.12
CA TYR A 762 1.62 -23.88 19.59
C TYR A 762 0.60 -24.86 19.02
N LEU A 763 0.85 -25.39 17.83
CA LEU A 763 0.09 -26.46 17.20
C LEU A 763 1.02 -27.64 16.89
N SER A 764 0.52 -28.86 17.08
CA SER A 764 1.13 -30.06 16.50
C SER A 764 0.84 -30.13 15.00
N THR A 765 1.56 -31.00 14.27
CA THR A 765 1.27 -31.27 12.85
C THR A 765 -0.15 -31.78 12.63
N ASP A 766 -0.65 -32.61 13.56
CA ASP A 766 -2.01 -33.16 13.49
C ASP A 766 -3.06 -32.05 13.70
N ASN A 767 -2.85 -31.17 14.69
CA ASN A 767 -3.75 -30.05 14.93
C ASN A 767 -3.73 -29.03 13.79
N ALA A 768 -2.57 -28.80 13.16
CA ALA A 768 -2.48 -27.97 11.96
C ALA A 768 -3.23 -28.59 10.75
N ALA A 769 -3.22 -29.92 10.62
CA ALA A 769 -4.03 -30.61 9.62
C ALA A 769 -5.54 -30.46 9.89
N GLU A 770 -5.97 -30.51 11.16
CA GLU A 770 -7.36 -30.24 11.54
C GLU A 770 -7.78 -28.79 11.25
N VAL A 771 -6.91 -27.81 11.54
CA VAL A 771 -7.14 -26.40 11.15
C VAL A 771 -7.37 -26.28 9.64
N ARG A 772 -6.50 -26.89 8.83
CA ARG A 772 -6.63 -26.87 7.35
C ARG A 772 -7.95 -27.50 6.87
N LYS A 773 -8.40 -28.59 7.49
CA LYS A 773 -9.70 -29.22 7.19
C LYS A 773 -10.84 -28.26 7.53
N GLU A 774 -10.76 -27.60 8.68
CA GLU A 774 -11.76 -26.64 9.15
C GLU A 774 -11.87 -25.43 8.22
N VAL A 775 -10.75 -24.86 7.72
CA VAL A 775 -10.79 -23.78 6.71
C VAL A 775 -11.54 -24.22 5.45
N THR A 776 -11.35 -25.48 5.02
CA THR A 776 -12.07 -26.04 3.86
C THR A 776 -13.58 -26.10 4.12
N LYS A 777 -13.97 -26.55 5.32
CA LYS A 777 -15.37 -26.64 5.73
C LYS A 777 -16.03 -25.26 5.81
N LEU A 778 -15.32 -24.28 6.40
CA LEU A 778 -15.76 -22.90 6.50
C LEU A 778 -15.91 -22.23 5.12
N CYS A 779 -15.05 -22.57 4.13
CA CYS A 779 -15.27 -22.12 2.75
C CYS A 779 -16.63 -22.56 2.21
N SER A 780 -16.96 -23.85 2.34
CA SER A 780 -18.24 -24.39 1.88
C SER A 780 -19.43 -23.75 2.58
N GLU A 781 -19.32 -23.52 3.90
CA GLU A 781 -20.37 -22.87 4.70
C GLU A 781 -20.54 -21.38 4.36
N LEU A 782 -19.45 -20.67 4.05
CA LEU A 782 -19.51 -19.25 3.69
C LEU A 782 -19.94 -19.00 2.24
N ARG A 783 -19.72 -19.97 1.33
CA ARG A 783 -20.11 -19.87 -0.09
C ARG A 783 -21.52 -19.30 -0.27
N PRO A 784 -22.61 -19.87 0.30
CA PRO A 784 -23.97 -19.36 0.07
C PRO A 784 -24.20 -17.93 0.58
N HIS A 785 -23.29 -17.40 1.40
CA HIS A 785 -23.36 -16.03 1.92
C HIS A 785 -22.46 -15.05 1.15
N ALA A 786 -21.67 -15.51 0.18
CA ALA A 786 -20.63 -14.71 -0.45
C ALA A 786 -21.16 -13.41 -1.09
N LEU A 787 -22.30 -13.48 -1.80
CA LEU A 787 -22.93 -12.29 -2.37
C LEU A 787 -23.41 -11.32 -1.29
N ALA A 788 -24.13 -11.82 -0.28
CA ALA A 788 -24.65 -11.00 0.81
C ALA A 788 -23.51 -10.30 1.58
N LEU A 789 -22.41 -11.02 1.85
CA LEU A 789 -21.22 -10.48 2.52
C LEU A 789 -20.58 -9.32 1.73
N VAL A 790 -20.37 -9.49 0.42
CA VAL A 790 -19.76 -8.40 -0.38
C VAL A 790 -20.73 -7.25 -0.64
N LYS A 791 -22.06 -7.49 -0.67
CA LYS A 791 -23.07 -6.41 -0.72
C LYS A 791 -23.08 -5.59 0.56
N SER A 792 -22.88 -6.23 1.71
CA SER A 792 -22.78 -5.57 3.01
C SER A 792 -21.54 -4.70 3.19
N PHE A 793 -20.57 -4.73 2.26
CA PHE A 793 -19.49 -3.75 2.25
C PHE A 793 -19.97 -2.31 2.01
N GLY A 794 -21.18 -2.12 1.47
CA GLY A 794 -21.75 -0.79 1.26
C GLY A 794 -21.06 0.02 0.18
N ILE A 795 -20.30 -0.62 -0.71
CA ILE A 795 -19.71 0.03 -1.89
C ILE A 795 -20.82 0.15 -2.94
N PRO A 796 -21.18 1.36 -3.40
CA PRO A 796 -22.17 1.51 -4.46
C PRO A 796 -21.71 0.83 -5.75
N ASP A 797 -22.65 0.22 -6.47
CA ASP A 797 -22.42 -0.46 -7.75
C ASP A 797 -21.66 0.41 -8.76
N ALA A 798 -21.89 1.72 -8.72
CA ALA A 798 -21.20 2.70 -9.55
C ALA A 798 -19.67 2.73 -9.39
N PHE A 799 -19.16 2.32 -8.23
CA PHE A 799 -17.73 2.23 -7.95
C PHE A 799 -17.21 0.79 -8.08
N LEU A 800 -18.00 -0.14 -8.58
CA LEU A 800 -17.50 -1.46 -8.98
C LEU A 800 -17.05 -1.43 -10.45
N SER A 801 -16.80 -2.61 -11.00
CA SER A 801 -16.45 -2.79 -12.40
C SER A 801 -17.65 -3.33 -13.17
N PRO A 802 -17.79 -3.02 -14.48
CA PRO A 802 -18.80 -3.64 -15.33
C PRO A 802 -18.83 -5.17 -15.27
N ILE A 803 -17.69 -5.85 -15.07
CA ILE A 803 -17.66 -7.32 -14.97
C ILE A 803 -18.29 -7.86 -13.68
N ALA A 804 -18.54 -7.01 -12.68
CA ALA A 804 -19.29 -7.39 -11.49
C ALA A 804 -20.81 -7.53 -11.76
N PHE A 805 -21.24 -7.15 -12.96
CA PHE A 805 -22.60 -7.23 -13.48
C PHE A 805 -22.59 -8.08 -14.76
N ASP A 806 -23.34 -7.69 -15.79
CA ASP A 806 -23.36 -8.41 -17.07
C ASP A 806 -22.02 -8.25 -17.81
N TRP A 807 -21.08 -9.16 -17.50
CA TRP A 807 -19.77 -9.19 -18.13
C TRP A 807 -19.82 -9.58 -19.60
N VAL A 808 -20.90 -10.21 -20.07
CA VAL A 808 -21.09 -10.56 -21.49
C VAL A 808 -21.45 -9.28 -22.25
N GLU A 809 -22.48 -8.56 -21.80
CA GLU A 809 -22.88 -7.28 -22.38
C GLU A 809 -21.73 -6.27 -22.34
N ALA A 810 -21.04 -6.14 -21.19
CA ALA A 810 -19.94 -5.21 -21.01
C ALA A 810 -18.72 -5.46 -21.93
N ASN A 811 -18.60 -6.68 -22.48
CA ASN A 811 -17.56 -7.03 -23.45
C ASN A 811 -18.14 -7.33 -24.86
N SER A 812 -19.45 -7.19 -25.04
CA SER A 812 -20.09 -7.41 -26.33
C SER A 812 -19.68 -6.31 -27.31
N TRP A 813 -19.61 -6.69 -28.58
CA TRP A 813 -19.40 -5.72 -29.64
C TRP A 813 -20.69 -4.91 -29.82
N SER A 814 -20.78 -3.75 -29.17
CA SER A 814 -21.88 -2.83 -29.44
C SER A 814 -21.73 -2.32 -30.88
N SER A 815 -22.74 -2.52 -31.71
CA SER A 815 -22.89 -1.85 -33.02
C SER A 815 -23.11 -0.33 -32.89
N VAL A 816 -23.02 0.22 -31.68
CA VAL A 816 -23.12 1.65 -31.41
C VAL A 816 -21.78 2.30 -31.74
N GLN A 817 -21.83 2.97 -32.88
CA GLN A 817 -20.84 3.75 -33.62
C GLN A 817 -19.92 4.68 -32.80
N ASN A 818 -18.70 4.79 -33.33
CA ASN A 818 -17.80 5.96 -33.41
C ASN A 818 -17.32 6.63 -32.12
#